data_AF-G4T4R7-F1
#
_entry.id   AF-G4T4R7-F1
#
_cell.length_a   1.000
_cell.length_b   1.000
_cell.length_c   1.000
_cell.angle_alpha   90.00
_cell.angle_beta   90.00
_cell.angle_gamma   90.00
#
_symmetry.space_group_name_H-M   'P 1'
#
loop_
_entity.id
_entity.type
_entity.pdbx_description
1 polymer ?
#
loop_
_entity_poly.entity_id
_entity_poly.type
_entity_poly.pdbx_seq_one_letter_code
_entity_poly.pdbx_strand_id
1 'polypeptide(L)'
;MAIIYNPNKKIFTLHTAHTTYQMQVDPLGYLLHLYYGEKTNSSMDYVLTYADRGFSGNPYAAGMDRTYSLDALPQEYPSLGTGDYRNIALNIKNEKGVESADLLFKSYEIRNGKYRLQGLPAVWADEKEAQTLEIVLADENAQVEVHLLYGVLEENDVITRSVRIKNTGTGQITIEKAAAACLDFVQGEFDVLRFYGKHAMERNLERTPLGHGTIAFGSRRGTSSHQYNPAVILAEKGTTETAGSCYGMLFVYSGNFSCEAEKDQFNQTRLLLGLNEELFSYPLASGETFTVPEVILSYSAEGLSALSQQYHNCIRNHVCRSKYVHMQRPVLINSWEAAYFDFTGDTIVDLAKEAASLGIDMVVMDDGWFGKRNDDNSSLGDWQVNETKLGGSLAELITRVHEQGMKFGIWIEPEMINEDSDLYRAHPDWAIRIQGKKPVRSRNQLLLDFSRKEVRDCVFDQICVVLDQGKIDYVKWDMNRSMADVYAGNLSYDYVLGVYDFMERLCSRYPDLLLEGCSGGGGRFDAGMLYYSPQIWCSDNTDAINRTRIQYGTSFFYPVSAMGAHVSAVPNHQTGRVTSFHTRGVTAMAGTFGYELNPALLSDEEKQQIREQIKTYKKYETLINEGTYWRLSDPFTDEIAAWMSVSEEQDHALVSVVRLMAEANQATVYVRLRGLKPDAVYLEEQSGRQYSGAALMHAGIPLPPFTEEYEAYQFAFTELKEAGRLYEKVQKWCDGNAENRVVISIYGGSGSGKTTLATALQQYFLNDGTECYLLSGDDYPHRIPKRNDEERMRVYKEAGEDGLRGYLGTKKEIDFDRINEVLAAFHEGKDSITLRHMGREDGEISLEETDFSGISVLLLEWTHGGSDDLHGVDLPVFLESSPGETRERRIRRNRDENAASPFICRVVELEQEKLEVQRKNAGLIVGKDGSVYEQ
;
A
#
# COMPACT_ATOMS: atom_id res chain seq x y z
N MET A 1 7.49 23.12 -15.76
CA MET A 1 6.99 24.24 -14.94
C MET A 1 5.57 23.90 -14.61
N ALA A 2 5.35 23.46 -13.38
CA ALA A 2 4.07 23.00 -12.88
C ALA A 2 3.07 24.16 -12.80
N ILE A 3 3.53 25.36 -12.45
CA ILE A 3 2.65 26.50 -12.17
C ILE A 3 2.88 27.64 -13.16
N ILE A 4 1.80 28.08 -13.81
CA ILE A 4 1.79 29.13 -14.82
C ILE A 4 0.77 30.20 -14.43
N TYR A 5 1.13 31.47 -14.61
CA TYR A 5 0.19 32.59 -14.53
C TYR A 5 0.08 33.29 -15.90
N ASN A 6 -1.14 33.40 -16.42
CA ASN A 6 -1.48 34.22 -17.57
C ASN A 6 -2.01 35.58 -17.08
N PRO A 7 -1.20 36.66 -17.13
CA PRO A 7 -1.60 37.95 -16.61
C PRO A 7 -2.73 38.62 -17.39
N ASN A 8 -2.89 38.32 -18.69
CA ASN A 8 -3.91 38.94 -19.51
C ASN A 8 -5.31 38.41 -19.16
N LYS A 9 -5.43 37.09 -18.96
CA LYS A 9 -6.68 36.46 -18.53
C LYS A 9 -6.81 36.38 -17.00
N LYS A 10 -5.75 36.71 -16.27
CA LYS A 10 -5.59 36.48 -14.83
C LYS A 10 -5.87 35.02 -14.42
N ILE A 11 -5.40 34.07 -15.23
CA ILE A 11 -5.58 32.63 -15.01
C ILE A 11 -4.33 32.05 -14.39
N PHE A 12 -4.50 31.24 -13.35
CA PHE A 12 -3.46 30.39 -12.80
C PHE A 12 -3.72 28.94 -13.23
N THR A 13 -2.69 28.28 -13.76
CA THR A 13 -2.76 26.88 -14.19
C THR A 13 -1.70 26.07 -13.45
N LEU A 14 -2.13 24.98 -12.83
CA LEU A 14 -1.31 24.01 -12.10
C LEU A 14 -1.34 22.70 -12.91
N HIS A 15 -0.20 22.23 -13.36
CA HIS A 15 -0.03 20.96 -14.06
C HIS A 15 0.72 19.98 -13.17
N THR A 16 0.19 18.78 -13.07
CA THR A 16 0.98 17.61 -12.65
C THR A 16 1.40 16.82 -13.89
N ALA A 17 1.90 15.60 -13.73
CA ALA A 17 2.23 14.73 -14.85
C ALA A 17 1.02 14.52 -15.78
N HIS A 18 -0.15 14.19 -15.22
CA HIS A 18 -1.34 13.78 -15.95
C HIS A 18 -2.60 14.63 -15.69
N THR A 19 -2.53 15.63 -14.80
CA THR A 19 -3.70 16.45 -14.43
C THR A 19 -3.46 17.95 -14.63
N THR A 20 -4.55 18.70 -14.79
CA THR A 20 -4.57 20.17 -14.76
C THR A 20 -5.61 20.66 -13.75
N TYR A 21 -5.20 21.61 -12.91
CA TYR A 21 -6.10 22.45 -12.11
C TYR A 21 -5.99 23.90 -12.58
N GLN A 22 -7.12 24.59 -12.73
CA GLN A 22 -7.13 25.96 -13.23
C GLN A 22 -8.12 26.84 -12.46
N MET A 23 -7.70 28.07 -12.18
CA MET A 23 -8.48 29.08 -11.48
C MET A 23 -8.26 30.46 -12.13
N GLN A 24 -9.16 31.40 -11.87
CA GLN A 24 -9.13 32.72 -12.49
C GLN A 24 -9.52 33.82 -11.49
N VAL A 25 -8.77 34.91 -11.50
CA VAL A 25 -9.24 36.16 -10.88
C VAL A 25 -10.14 36.88 -11.88
N ASP A 26 -11.40 37.05 -11.52
CA ASP A 26 -12.39 37.69 -12.37
C ASP A 26 -12.17 39.23 -12.49
N PRO A 27 -13.05 39.95 -13.21
CA PRO A 27 -12.97 41.42 -13.29
C PRO A 27 -13.24 42.17 -11.96
N LEU A 28 -14.00 41.59 -11.04
CA LEU A 28 -14.36 42.17 -9.73
C LEU A 28 -13.33 41.86 -8.63
N GLY A 29 -12.45 40.88 -8.85
CA GLY A 29 -11.43 40.41 -7.92
C GLY A 29 -11.74 39.06 -7.26
N TYR A 30 -12.87 38.40 -7.51
CA TYR A 30 -13.11 37.08 -6.94
C TYR A 30 -12.24 36.01 -7.61
N LEU A 31 -11.84 35.01 -6.83
CA LEU A 31 -11.04 33.89 -7.30
C LEU A 31 -11.95 32.70 -7.64
N LEU A 32 -12.22 32.53 -8.93
CA LEU A 32 -13.11 31.50 -9.46
C LEU A 32 -12.34 30.22 -9.76
N HIS A 33 -12.99 29.08 -9.48
CA HIS A 33 -12.51 27.78 -9.92
C HIS A 33 -12.94 27.55 -11.38
N LEU A 34 -12.04 27.07 -12.24
CA LEU A 34 -12.38 26.78 -13.64
C LEU A 34 -12.44 25.29 -13.93
N TYR A 35 -11.44 24.54 -13.48
CA TYR A 35 -11.27 23.15 -13.89
C TYR A 35 -10.37 22.37 -12.94
N TYR A 36 -10.69 21.10 -12.73
CA TYR A 36 -9.75 20.09 -12.25
C TYR A 36 -10.04 18.75 -12.93
N GLY A 37 -9.05 18.14 -13.58
CA GLY A 37 -9.19 16.89 -14.31
C GLY A 37 -7.98 16.56 -15.19
N GLU A 38 -8.22 15.86 -16.30
CA GLU A 38 -7.21 15.50 -17.30
C GLU A 38 -6.36 16.70 -17.76
N LYS A 39 -5.08 16.43 -18.04
CA LYS A 39 -4.14 17.48 -18.45
C LYS A 39 -4.59 18.17 -19.73
N THR A 40 -4.72 19.49 -19.66
CA THR A 40 -5.09 20.36 -20.78
C THR A 40 -4.31 21.67 -20.74
N ASN A 41 -3.92 22.17 -21.92
CA ASN A 41 -3.27 23.47 -22.10
C ASN A 41 -4.28 24.59 -22.43
N SER A 42 -5.57 24.25 -22.54
CA SER A 42 -6.61 25.22 -22.85
C SER A 42 -6.84 26.22 -21.71
N SER A 43 -7.28 27.42 -22.05
CA SER A 43 -7.93 28.30 -21.07
C SER A 43 -9.38 27.85 -20.90
N MET A 44 -9.73 27.42 -19.69
CA MET A 44 -11.01 26.82 -19.34
C MET A 44 -12.06 27.86 -18.92
N ASP A 45 -11.76 29.16 -19.05
CA ASP A 45 -12.68 30.25 -18.71
C ASP A 45 -13.99 30.22 -19.50
N TYR A 46 -14.02 29.53 -20.64
CA TYR A 46 -15.22 29.36 -21.46
C TYR A 46 -16.33 28.53 -20.79
N VAL A 47 -16.03 27.77 -19.73
CA VAL A 47 -17.04 26.97 -19.00
C VAL A 47 -17.91 27.83 -18.08
N LEU A 48 -17.46 29.04 -17.75
CA LEU A 48 -18.24 29.99 -16.95
C LEU A 48 -19.44 30.49 -17.77
N THR A 49 -20.62 30.45 -17.16
CA THR A 49 -21.85 30.93 -17.77
C THR A 49 -22.58 31.89 -16.84
N TYR A 50 -23.28 32.86 -17.43
CA TYR A 50 -23.90 33.96 -16.71
C TYR A 50 -25.36 34.07 -17.15
N ALA A 51 -26.27 34.02 -16.19
CA ALA A 51 -27.71 34.15 -16.40
C ALA A 51 -28.34 34.86 -15.21
N ASP A 52 -29.39 35.65 -15.43
CA ASP A 52 -30.21 36.20 -14.34
C ASP A 52 -30.98 35.03 -13.69
N ARG A 53 -30.45 34.57 -12.55
CA ARG A 53 -31.00 33.46 -11.76
C ARG A 53 -31.73 34.06 -10.57
N GLY A 54 -33.05 33.89 -10.54
CA GLY A 54 -33.88 34.47 -9.48
C GLY A 54 -33.40 34.08 -8.09
N PHE A 55 -33.22 35.07 -7.21
CA PHE A 55 -32.68 34.98 -5.84
C PHE A 55 -31.16 34.77 -5.71
N SER A 56 -30.43 34.47 -6.77
CA SER A 56 -28.97 34.54 -6.77
C SER A 56 -28.52 36.00 -6.90
N GLY A 57 -28.33 36.66 -5.75
CA GLY A 57 -28.04 38.09 -5.65
C GLY A 57 -26.68 38.49 -6.25
N ASN A 58 -26.45 39.79 -6.41
CA ASN A 58 -25.28 40.31 -7.10
C ASN A 58 -24.43 41.17 -6.16
N PRO A 59 -23.09 41.12 -6.24
CA PRO A 59 -22.22 42.08 -5.57
C PRO A 59 -22.58 43.51 -5.99
N TYR A 60 -22.45 44.46 -5.08
CA TYR A 60 -22.68 45.88 -5.41
C TYR A 60 -21.78 46.33 -6.58
N ALA A 61 -20.56 45.81 -6.66
CA ALA A 61 -19.59 46.10 -7.71
C ALA A 61 -20.01 45.59 -9.11
N ALA A 62 -20.95 44.64 -9.21
CA ALA A 62 -21.52 44.20 -10.49
C ALA A 62 -22.49 45.23 -11.11
N GLY A 63 -22.90 46.24 -10.35
CA GLY A 63 -23.81 47.29 -10.82
C GLY A 63 -25.16 46.72 -11.22
N MET A 64 -25.54 46.86 -12.49
CA MET A 64 -26.83 46.39 -13.01
C MET A 64 -26.75 45.00 -13.65
N ASP A 65 -25.56 44.38 -13.66
CA ASP A 65 -25.39 43.04 -14.21
C ASP A 65 -25.95 41.98 -13.24
N ARG A 66 -27.21 41.61 -13.47
CA ARG A 66 -27.90 40.57 -12.69
C ARG A 66 -27.46 39.16 -13.02
N THR A 67 -26.66 38.99 -14.08
CA THR A 67 -26.17 37.67 -14.49
C THR A 67 -24.97 37.21 -13.66
N TYR A 68 -24.40 38.11 -12.85
CA TYR A 68 -23.21 37.89 -12.03
C TYR A 68 -23.57 37.56 -10.57
N SER A 69 -23.38 36.32 -10.13
CA SER A 69 -23.67 35.94 -8.75
C SER A 69 -22.69 34.90 -8.20
N LEU A 70 -22.22 35.13 -6.99
CA LEU A 70 -21.39 34.19 -6.23
C LEU A 70 -22.23 33.04 -5.65
N ASP A 71 -23.55 33.12 -5.69
CA ASP A 71 -24.45 31.99 -5.40
C ASP A 71 -24.47 30.95 -6.55
N ALA A 72 -23.99 31.32 -7.74
CA ALA A 72 -23.91 30.42 -8.88
C ALA A 72 -22.46 30.10 -9.25
N LEU A 73 -21.58 31.11 -9.32
CA LEU A 73 -20.23 30.92 -9.84
C LEU A 73 -19.40 29.91 -9.03
N PRO A 74 -18.57 29.09 -9.71
CA PRO A 74 -17.63 28.17 -9.05
C PRO A 74 -16.46 28.95 -8.42
N GLN A 75 -16.16 28.69 -7.16
CA GLN A 75 -15.21 29.48 -6.37
C GLN A 75 -14.10 28.62 -5.77
N GLU A 76 -12.89 29.19 -5.70
CA GLU A 76 -11.76 28.54 -5.03
C GLU A 76 -11.93 28.50 -3.52
N TYR A 77 -12.51 29.55 -2.92
CA TYR A 77 -12.61 29.68 -1.47
C TYR A 77 -13.83 30.54 -1.07
N PRO A 78 -15.06 29.99 -1.20
CA PRO A 78 -16.29 30.72 -0.93
C PRO A 78 -16.43 31.06 0.55
N SER A 79 -17.08 32.18 0.87
CA SER A 79 -17.17 32.70 2.24
C SER A 79 -18.55 33.25 2.58
N LEU A 80 -18.90 33.20 3.87
CA LEU A 80 -20.12 33.82 4.37
C LEU A 80 -19.98 35.34 4.25
N GLY A 81 -20.90 35.99 3.54
CA GLY A 81 -20.92 37.46 3.34
C GLY A 81 -20.91 37.93 1.88
N THR A 82 -20.73 37.02 0.91
CA THR A 82 -20.65 37.34 -0.52
C THR A 82 -22.01 37.34 -1.25
N GLY A 83 -23.07 36.90 -0.57
CA GLY A 83 -24.36 36.58 -1.18
C GLY A 83 -24.47 35.16 -1.73
N ASP A 84 -23.43 34.32 -1.56
CA ASP A 84 -23.49 32.87 -1.78
C ASP A 84 -24.27 32.19 -0.64
N TYR A 85 -25.27 31.37 -0.97
CA TYR A 85 -26.12 30.67 0.00
C TYR A 85 -25.79 29.19 0.18
N ARG A 86 -24.84 28.66 -0.62
CA ARG A 86 -24.35 27.29 -0.50
C ARG A 86 -23.53 27.11 0.78
N ASN A 87 -23.10 25.89 1.07
CA ASN A 87 -22.08 25.68 2.08
C ASN A 87 -20.80 26.43 1.70
N ILE A 88 -20.19 27.12 2.66
CA ILE A 88 -19.01 27.97 2.45
C ILE A 88 -17.76 27.44 3.16
N ALA A 89 -16.59 27.91 2.71
CA ALA A 89 -15.29 27.53 3.25
C ALA A 89 -14.86 28.38 4.45
N LEU A 90 -15.25 29.66 4.50
CA LEU A 90 -14.80 30.61 5.52
C LEU A 90 -15.95 31.39 6.16
N ASN A 91 -15.94 31.50 7.49
CA ASN A 91 -16.74 32.45 8.24
C ASN A 91 -15.85 33.19 9.26
N ILE A 92 -15.86 34.52 9.19
CA ILE A 92 -15.13 35.42 10.10
C ILE A 92 -16.15 36.27 10.84
N LYS A 93 -16.08 36.25 12.17
CA LYS A 93 -16.77 37.22 13.03
C LYS A 93 -15.79 38.32 13.40
N ASN A 94 -16.03 39.53 12.90
CA ASN A 94 -15.11 40.64 13.08
C ASN A 94 -15.17 41.25 14.51
N GLU A 95 -14.34 42.26 14.76
CA GLU A 95 -14.24 42.97 16.04
C GLU A 95 -15.57 43.62 16.53
N LYS A 96 -16.57 43.71 15.64
CA LYS A 96 -17.89 44.33 15.88
C LYS A 96 -19.00 43.28 16.00
N GLY A 97 -18.66 42.00 15.94
CA GLY A 97 -19.62 40.89 15.97
C GLY A 97 -20.34 40.61 14.66
N VAL A 98 -19.86 41.15 13.53
CA VAL A 98 -20.43 40.89 12.20
C VAL A 98 -19.79 39.65 11.61
N GLU A 99 -20.60 38.69 11.18
CA GLU A 99 -20.18 37.51 10.43
C GLU A 99 -20.19 37.84 8.94
N SER A 100 -19.00 38.12 8.37
CA SER A 100 -18.83 38.47 6.96
C SER A 100 -17.36 38.40 6.57
N ALA A 101 -17.08 37.81 5.41
CA ALA A 101 -15.84 37.91 4.68
C ALA A 101 -16.15 37.94 3.17
N ASP A 102 -15.84 39.04 2.49
CA ASP A 102 -15.97 39.23 1.04
C ASP A 102 -14.57 39.38 0.42
N LEU A 103 -13.99 38.25 0.01
CA LEU A 103 -12.56 38.12 -0.29
C LEU A 103 -12.26 38.49 -1.75
N LEU A 104 -11.43 39.51 -1.93
CA LEU A 104 -10.97 39.97 -3.25
C LEU A 104 -9.46 39.81 -3.40
N PHE A 105 -9.02 39.44 -4.60
CA PHE A 105 -7.62 39.24 -4.95
C PHE A 105 -6.75 40.48 -4.71
N LYS A 106 -5.57 40.27 -4.11
CA LYS A 106 -4.56 41.32 -3.87
C LYS A 106 -3.23 41.02 -4.59
N SER A 107 -2.70 39.81 -4.43
CA SER A 107 -1.40 39.43 -4.98
C SER A 107 -1.23 37.91 -5.09
N TYR A 108 -0.13 37.48 -5.71
CA TYR A 108 0.29 36.09 -5.72
C TYR A 108 1.81 35.97 -5.72
N GLU A 109 2.32 34.80 -5.37
CA GLU A 109 3.72 34.40 -5.54
C GLU A 109 3.80 32.94 -5.98
N ILE A 110 4.67 32.66 -6.96
CA ILE A 110 5.04 31.29 -7.35
C ILE A 110 6.46 31.04 -6.87
N ARG A 111 6.67 29.96 -6.12
CA ARG A 111 7.97 29.57 -5.58
C ARG A 111 8.28 28.13 -5.94
N ASN A 112 9.56 27.82 -6.11
CA ASN A 112 10.00 26.43 -6.11
C ASN A 112 9.89 25.85 -4.69
N GLY A 113 9.73 24.54 -4.61
CA GLY A 113 9.54 23.80 -3.37
C GLY A 113 8.12 23.83 -2.83
N LYS A 114 7.90 22.96 -1.85
CA LYS A 114 6.64 22.79 -1.14
C LYS A 114 6.63 23.64 0.14
N TYR A 115 5.55 24.38 0.39
CA TYR A 115 5.37 25.11 1.65
C TYR A 115 5.31 24.18 2.87
N ARG A 116 5.75 24.69 4.02
CA ARG A 116 5.57 24.10 5.35
C ARG A 116 4.50 24.84 6.15
N LEU A 117 3.91 24.16 7.14
CA LEU A 117 2.91 24.72 8.04
C LEU A 117 3.45 24.84 9.47
N GLN A 118 3.15 25.93 10.15
CA GLN A 118 3.65 26.18 11.49
C GLN A 118 2.95 25.26 12.49
N GLY A 119 3.72 24.44 13.21
CA GLY A 119 3.20 23.56 14.27
C GLY A 119 2.31 22.41 13.78
N LEU A 120 2.28 22.16 12.46
CA LEU A 120 1.37 21.20 11.84
C LEU A 120 2.12 20.25 10.90
N PRO A 121 1.68 18.99 10.78
CA PRO A 121 2.12 18.10 9.72
C PRO A 121 1.64 18.62 8.36
N ALA A 122 2.44 18.38 7.32
CA ALA A 122 2.12 18.72 5.93
C ALA A 122 2.95 17.85 4.99
N VAL A 123 2.50 17.73 3.74
CA VAL A 123 3.32 17.17 2.66
C VAL A 123 4.61 17.98 2.52
N TRP A 124 5.73 17.29 2.30
CA TRP A 124 7.06 17.86 2.08
C TRP A 124 7.67 17.30 0.79
N ALA A 125 8.42 18.14 0.09
CA ALA A 125 9.14 17.79 -1.14
C ALA A 125 10.27 18.80 -1.35
N ASP A 126 11.28 18.44 -2.14
CA ASP A 126 12.38 19.33 -2.47
C ASP A 126 11.97 20.42 -3.50
N GLU A 127 12.89 21.34 -3.81
CA GLU A 127 12.63 22.46 -4.74
C GLU A 127 12.44 22.04 -6.21
N LYS A 128 12.82 20.82 -6.58
CA LYS A 128 12.70 20.27 -7.94
C LYS A 128 11.43 19.45 -8.12
N GLU A 129 11.05 18.71 -7.09
CA GLU A 129 9.88 17.84 -7.05
C GLU A 129 8.57 18.64 -6.99
N ALA A 130 8.61 19.84 -6.37
CA ALA A 130 7.42 20.62 -6.13
C ALA A 130 7.55 22.12 -6.44
N GLN A 131 6.40 22.75 -6.67
CA GLN A 131 6.25 24.20 -6.67
C GLN A 131 5.07 24.61 -5.78
N THR A 132 5.11 25.83 -5.28
CA THR A 132 4.03 26.43 -4.48
C THR A 132 3.50 27.69 -5.16
N LEU A 133 2.18 27.79 -5.29
CA LEU A 133 1.47 29.04 -5.53
C LEU A 133 0.86 29.52 -4.22
N GLU A 134 1.10 30.77 -3.87
CA GLU A 134 0.43 31.47 -2.77
C GLU A 134 -0.37 32.63 -3.35
N ILE A 135 -1.70 32.63 -3.18
CA ILE A 135 -2.58 33.73 -3.58
C ILE A 135 -3.05 34.44 -2.32
N VAL A 136 -2.94 35.76 -2.30
CA VAL A 136 -3.44 36.61 -1.20
C VAL A 136 -4.76 37.25 -1.62
N LEU A 137 -5.81 36.95 -0.87
CA LEU A 137 -7.10 37.62 -0.91
C LEU A 137 -7.26 38.48 0.34
N ALA A 138 -8.10 39.50 0.29
CA ALA A 138 -8.43 40.29 1.48
C ALA A 138 -9.86 40.83 1.43
N ASP A 139 -10.42 41.05 2.61
CA ASP A 139 -11.62 41.85 2.84
C ASP A 139 -11.24 43.07 3.68
N GLU A 140 -11.43 44.27 3.11
CA GLU A 140 -11.07 45.54 3.74
C GLU A 140 -12.03 45.95 4.87
N ASN A 141 -13.27 45.46 4.86
CA ASN A 141 -14.28 45.73 5.87
C ASN A 141 -14.14 44.81 7.08
N ALA A 142 -13.92 43.52 6.84
CA ALA A 142 -13.60 42.56 7.90
C ALA A 142 -12.17 42.71 8.42
N GLN A 143 -11.31 43.39 7.65
CA GLN A 143 -9.88 43.57 7.90
C GLN A 143 -9.14 42.23 8.06
N VAL A 144 -9.42 41.30 7.16
CA VAL A 144 -8.80 39.97 7.12
C VAL A 144 -8.05 39.76 5.81
N GLU A 145 -6.87 39.16 5.90
CA GLU A 145 -6.04 38.74 4.77
C GLU A 145 -5.98 37.21 4.76
N VAL A 146 -6.25 36.59 3.61
CA VAL A 146 -6.34 35.13 3.44
C VAL A 146 -5.34 34.69 2.38
N HIS A 147 -4.37 33.87 2.79
CA HIS A 147 -3.34 33.31 1.92
C HIS A 147 -3.72 31.88 1.57
N LEU A 148 -4.13 31.66 0.32
CA LEU A 148 -4.41 30.33 -0.22
C LEU A 148 -3.12 29.72 -0.76
N LEU A 149 -2.75 28.55 -0.23
CA LEU A 149 -1.52 27.85 -0.57
C LEU A 149 -1.85 26.64 -1.45
N TYR A 150 -1.21 26.52 -2.61
CA TYR A 150 -1.33 25.40 -3.54
C TYR A 150 0.05 24.80 -3.77
N GLY A 151 0.27 23.56 -3.32
CA GLY A 151 1.54 22.85 -3.52
C GLY A 151 1.36 21.76 -4.57
N VAL A 152 2.12 21.82 -5.66
CA VAL A 152 2.00 20.91 -6.80
C VAL A 152 3.18 19.96 -6.80
N LEU A 153 2.91 18.66 -6.69
CA LEU A 153 3.91 17.59 -6.80
C LEU A 153 3.64 16.89 -8.14
N GLU A 154 4.48 17.18 -9.16
CA GLU A 154 4.17 16.81 -10.54
C GLU A 154 4.03 15.29 -10.72
N GLU A 155 5.01 14.51 -10.23
CA GLU A 155 5.08 13.05 -10.44
C GLU A 155 3.99 12.28 -9.69
N ASN A 156 3.51 12.79 -8.55
CA ASN A 156 2.49 12.13 -7.75
C ASN A 156 1.05 12.42 -8.20
N ASP A 157 0.83 13.30 -9.19
CA ASP A 157 -0.51 13.81 -9.54
C ASP A 157 -1.26 14.38 -8.32
N VAL A 158 -0.53 15.11 -7.47
CA VAL A 158 -1.04 15.68 -6.22
C VAL A 158 -1.01 17.20 -6.26
N ILE A 159 -2.13 17.79 -5.81
CA ILE A 159 -2.24 19.21 -5.48
C ILE A 159 -2.65 19.31 -4.02
N THR A 160 -1.84 19.98 -3.21
CA THR A 160 -2.13 20.22 -1.80
C THR A 160 -2.69 21.61 -1.60
N ARG A 161 -3.66 21.75 -0.69
CA ARG A 161 -4.23 23.05 -0.31
C ARG A 161 -4.20 23.29 1.18
N SER A 162 -3.81 24.49 1.58
CA SER A 162 -3.87 24.99 2.95
C SER A 162 -4.16 26.49 2.92
N VAL A 163 -4.45 27.08 4.08
CA VAL A 163 -4.84 28.48 4.21
C VAL A 163 -4.14 29.11 5.41
N ARG A 164 -3.65 30.34 5.25
CA ARG A 164 -3.26 31.20 6.39
C ARG A 164 -4.18 32.40 6.46
N ILE A 165 -4.75 32.67 7.63
CA ILE A 165 -5.72 33.73 7.86
C ILE A 165 -5.08 34.73 8.82
N LYS A 166 -4.98 35.98 8.42
CA LYS A 166 -4.32 37.03 9.18
C LYS A 166 -5.29 38.15 9.50
N ASN A 167 -5.31 38.56 10.77
CA ASN A 167 -6.04 39.75 11.19
C ASN A 167 -5.19 40.99 10.90
N THR A 168 -5.70 41.87 10.03
CA THR A 168 -5.06 43.15 9.66
C THR A 168 -5.71 44.36 10.33
N GLY A 169 -6.80 44.13 11.07
CA GLY A 169 -7.47 45.12 11.88
C GLY A 169 -6.80 45.35 13.24
N THR A 170 -7.48 46.14 14.07
CA THR A 170 -6.99 46.55 15.39
C THR A 170 -7.60 45.74 16.54
N GLY A 171 -8.87 45.34 16.42
CA GLY A 171 -9.56 44.49 17.37
C GLY A 171 -9.38 43.01 17.08
N GLN A 172 -9.75 42.17 18.04
CA GLN A 172 -9.75 40.72 17.87
C GLN A 172 -10.89 40.31 16.92
N ILE A 173 -10.62 39.38 16.02
CA ILE A 173 -11.63 38.65 15.26
C ILE A 173 -11.72 37.20 15.78
N THR A 174 -12.80 36.49 15.46
CA THR A 174 -12.87 35.03 15.63
C THR A 174 -13.09 34.36 14.28
N ILE A 175 -12.34 33.28 14.06
CA ILE A 175 -12.56 32.38 12.92
C ILE A 175 -13.59 31.34 13.37
N GLU A 176 -14.75 31.35 12.72
CA GLU A 176 -15.89 30.49 13.09
C GLU A 176 -15.97 29.25 12.20
N LYS A 177 -15.47 29.34 10.96
CA LYS A 177 -15.29 28.21 10.06
C LYS A 177 -14.08 28.47 9.17
N ALA A 178 -13.25 27.46 8.95
CA ALA A 178 -12.13 27.52 8.02
C ALA A 178 -11.85 26.15 7.39
N ALA A 179 -12.40 25.92 6.21
CA ALA A 179 -12.04 24.79 5.35
C ALA A 179 -10.63 24.99 4.78
N ALA A 180 -9.98 23.92 4.33
CA ALA A 180 -8.69 23.97 3.67
C ALA A 180 -8.82 23.97 2.14
N ALA A 181 -9.82 23.24 1.62
CA ALA A 181 -10.06 23.10 0.19
C ALA A 181 -11.55 23.21 -0.15
N CYS A 182 -11.82 23.73 -1.35
CA CYS A 182 -13.12 23.74 -2.01
C CYS A 182 -12.93 23.32 -3.47
N LEU A 183 -13.77 22.42 -3.98
CA LEU A 183 -13.92 22.14 -5.41
C LEU A 183 -15.36 22.42 -5.81
N ASP A 184 -15.56 23.33 -6.76
CA ASP A 184 -16.87 23.67 -7.32
C ASP A 184 -16.97 23.19 -8.77
N PHE A 185 -17.80 22.17 -8.99
CA PHE A 185 -18.05 21.58 -10.30
C PHE A 185 -19.32 22.17 -10.92
N VAL A 186 -19.18 22.86 -12.05
CA VAL A 186 -20.33 23.44 -12.80
C VAL A 186 -21.25 22.39 -13.42
N GLN A 187 -20.80 21.13 -13.50
CA GLN A 187 -21.54 19.99 -14.02
C GLN A 187 -21.04 18.68 -13.38
N GLY A 188 -21.80 17.61 -13.55
CA GLY A 188 -21.40 16.25 -13.19
C GLY A 188 -22.40 15.58 -12.25
N GLU A 189 -22.55 14.27 -12.42
CA GLU A 189 -23.31 13.43 -11.49
C GLU A 189 -22.31 12.60 -10.71
N PHE A 190 -22.35 12.68 -9.38
CA PHE A 190 -21.33 12.10 -8.52
C PHE A 190 -21.91 11.15 -7.48
N ASP A 191 -21.11 10.15 -7.11
CA ASP A 191 -21.22 9.43 -5.86
C ASP A 191 -20.22 10.01 -4.85
N VAL A 192 -20.61 10.04 -3.58
CA VAL A 192 -19.70 10.38 -2.47
C VAL A 192 -19.27 9.08 -1.80
N LEU A 193 -17.96 8.81 -1.74
CA LEU A 193 -17.39 7.72 -0.97
C LEU A 193 -16.81 8.29 0.33
N ARG A 194 -17.17 7.68 1.45
CA ARG A 194 -16.74 8.04 2.80
C ARG A 194 -16.51 6.79 3.63
N PHE A 195 -15.67 6.92 4.64
CA PHE A 195 -15.15 5.78 5.41
C PHE A 195 -15.66 5.88 6.85
N TYR A 196 -16.80 5.27 7.09
CA TYR A 196 -17.52 5.36 8.36
C TYR A 196 -17.23 4.15 9.26
N GLY A 197 -17.46 4.29 10.56
CA GLY A 197 -17.31 3.14 11.43
C GLY A 197 -17.63 3.41 12.89
N LYS A 198 -16.97 2.62 13.73
CA LYS A 198 -17.04 2.66 15.19
C LYS A 198 -15.75 2.07 15.73
N HIS A 199 -15.53 2.19 17.04
CA HIS A 199 -14.47 1.43 17.71
C HIS A 199 -14.60 -0.06 17.34
N ALA A 200 -13.47 -0.70 17.01
CA ALA A 200 -13.37 -2.08 16.55
C ALA A 200 -14.15 -2.42 15.24
N MET A 201 -14.52 -1.43 14.41
CA MET A 201 -15.05 -1.66 13.06
C MET A 201 -14.98 -0.36 12.22
N GLU A 202 -13.78 0.18 12.08
CA GLU A 202 -13.49 1.45 11.44
C GLU A 202 -13.57 1.38 9.90
N ARG A 203 -13.80 2.55 9.28
CA ARG A 203 -13.56 2.81 7.85
C ARG A 203 -14.25 1.86 6.87
N ASN A 204 -15.45 1.38 7.19
CA ASN A 204 -16.29 0.74 6.18
C ASN A 204 -16.54 1.71 5.03
N LEU A 205 -16.43 1.22 3.80
CA LEU A 205 -16.78 1.99 2.62
C LEU A 205 -18.30 2.22 2.61
N GLU A 206 -18.70 3.47 2.46
CA GLU A 206 -20.07 3.83 2.12
C GLU A 206 -20.05 4.69 0.86
N ARG A 207 -20.70 4.20 -0.20
CA ARG A 207 -20.81 4.88 -1.49
C ARG A 207 -22.27 5.12 -1.81
N THR A 208 -22.64 6.38 -2.00
CA THR A 208 -24.03 6.74 -2.39
C THR A 208 -24.02 7.89 -3.39
N PRO A 209 -24.99 7.92 -4.31
CA PRO A 209 -25.20 9.08 -5.17
C PRO A 209 -25.43 10.37 -4.36
N LEU A 210 -24.91 11.48 -4.86
CA LEU A 210 -25.18 12.82 -4.32
C LEU A 210 -26.51 13.35 -4.89
N GLY A 211 -27.57 13.23 -4.11
CA GLY A 211 -28.83 13.94 -4.38
C GLY A 211 -28.70 15.44 -4.13
N HIS A 212 -29.71 16.22 -4.53
CA HIS A 212 -29.80 17.64 -4.16
C HIS A 212 -29.79 17.81 -2.63
N GLY A 213 -29.10 18.85 -2.17
CA GLY A 213 -28.78 19.06 -0.75
C GLY A 213 -27.37 18.57 -0.42
N THR A 214 -27.11 18.31 0.86
CA THR A 214 -25.75 18.03 1.35
C THR A 214 -25.64 16.64 1.96
N ILE A 215 -24.61 15.90 1.55
CA ILE A 215 -24.05 14.79 2.33
C ILE A 215 -22.91 15.38 3.16
N ALA A 216 -23.05 15.34 4.48
CA ALA A 216 -22.05 15.85 5.42
C ALA A 216 -21.61 14.79 6.41
N PHE A 217 -20.35 14.86 6.82
CA PHE A 217 -19.77 14.05 7.89
C PHE A 217 -18.57 14.78 8.49
N GLY A 218 -18.21 14.42 9.71
CA GLY A 218 -17.14 15.11 10.42
C GLY A 218 -16.89 14.51 11.80
N SER A 219 -16.00 15.17 12.53
CA SER A 219 -15.70 14.85 13.92
C SER A 219 -15.61 16.13 14.75
N ARG A 220 -16.21 16.09 15.93
CA ARG A 220 -16.00 17.06 17.03
C ARG A 220 -15.43 16.39 18.29
N ARG A 221 -14.76 15.25 18.13
CA ARG A 221 -14.27 14.39 19.22
C ARG A 221 -12.91 14.81 19.78
N GLY A 222 -12.33 15.91 19.30
CA GLY A 222 -10.93 16.28 19.51
C GLY A 222 -9.95 15.37 18.73
N THR A 223 -10.48 14.49 17.88
CA THR A 223 -9.74 13.45 17.15
C THR A 223 -10.34 13.30 15.74
N SER A 224 -9.55 12.86 14.77
CA SER A 224 -10.04 12.55 13.40
C SER A 224 -11.14 11.48 13.39
N SER A 225 -11.07 10.49 14.30
CA SER A 225 -12.14 9.58 14.73
C SER A 225 -12.29 8.24 14.01
N HIS A 226 -12.80 7.25 14.75
CA HIS A 226 -13.27 5.96 14.25
C HIS A 226 -14.54 6.07 13.39
N GLN A 227 -15.39 7.07 13.70
CA GLN A 227 -16.75 7.15 13.20
C GLN A 227 -16.81 7.65 11.76
N TYR A 228 -15.97 8.63 11.43
CA TYR A 228 -15.75 9.10 10.07
C TYR A 228 -14.29 9.49 9.94
N ASN A 229 -13.60 8.88 8.99
CA ASN A 229 -12.25 9.26 8.63
C ASN A 229 -12.25 10.62 7.88
N PRO A 230 -11.22 11.48 8.02
CA PRO A 230 -11.19 12.79 7.37
C PRO A 230 -10.77 12.70 5.89
N ALA A 231 -11.49 11.88 5.14
CA ALA A 231 -11.23 11.56 3.76
C ALA A 231 -12.54 11.39 2.97
N VAL A 232 -12.51 11.82 1.71
CA VAL A 232 -13.67 11.77 0.81
C VAL A 232 -13.21 11.52 -0.63
N ILE A 233 -13.96 10.70 -1.36
CA ILE A 233 -13.82 10.61 -2.82
C ILE A 233 -15.14 11.04 -3.45
N LEU A 234 -15.07 12.01 -4.36
CA LEU A 234 -16.16 12.35 -5.26
C LEU A 234 -15.91 11.61 -6.57
N ALA A 235 -16.64 10.51 -6.80
CA ALA A 235 -16.48 9.68 -7.98
C ALA A 235 -17.59 10.00 -8.97
N GLU A 236 -17.26 10.27 -10.23
CA GLU A 236 -18.27 10.43 -11.27
C GLU A 236 -19.12 9.15 -11.37
N LYS A 237 -20.41 9.31 -11.62
CA LYS A 237 -21.35 8.18 -11.68
C LYS A 237 -20.87 7.16 -12.71
N GLY A 238 -20.68 5.92 -12.26
CA GLY A 238 -20.17 4.81 -13.07
C GLY A 238 -18.67 4.55 -12.91
N THR A 239 -17.93 5.40 -12.21
CA THR A 239 -16.53 5.13 -11.87
C THR A 239 -16.38 3.84 -11.06
N THR A 240 -15.39 3.04 -11.42
CA THR A 240 -15.05 1.75 -10.81
C THR A 240 -13.63 1.80 -10.22
N GLU A 241 -13.11 0.66 -9.77
CA GLU A 241 -11.70 0.57 -9.38
C GLU A 241 -10.72 0.89 -10.52
N THR A 242 -11.10 0.68 -11.79
CA THR A 242 -10.15 0.71 -12.93
C THR A 242 -10.60 1.57 -14.10
N ALA A 243 -11.64 2.39 -13.93
CA ALA A 243 -12.12 3.30 -14.97
C ALA A 243 -12.98 4.41 -14.37
N GLY A 244 -12.92 5.59 -14.98
CA GLY A 244 -13.79 6.73 -14.67
C GLY A 244 -13.16 7.76 -13.74
N SER A 245 -13.66 8.98 -13.84
CA SER A 245 -13.16 10.14 -13.07
C SER A 245 -13.46 9.99 -11.59
N CYS A 246 -12.47 10.26 -10.74
CA CYS A 246 -12.67 10.42 -9.30
C CYS A 246 -11.68 11.42 -8.70
N TYR A 247 -12.16 12.13 -7.67
CA TYR A 247 -11.45 13.20 -6.98
C TYR A 247 -11.34 12.86 -5.51
N GLY A 248 -10.12 12.74 -5.00
CA GLY A 248 -9.89 12.56 -3.57
C GLY A 248 -9.64 13.90 -2.87
N MET A 249 -10.08 13.99 -1.62
CA MET A 249 -9.54 14.94 -0.65
C MET A 249 -9.22 14.20 0.66
N LEU A 250 -8.00 14.36 1.16
CA LEU A 250 -7.54 13.79 2.42
C LEU A 250 -7.00 14.88 3.35
N PHE A 251 -7.54 15.00 4.56
CA PHE A 251 -7.08 16.02 5.51
C PHE A 251 -5.84 15.54 6.27
N VAL A 252 -4.77 16.31 6.24
CA VAL A 252 -3.52 16.08 6.98
C VAL A 252 -3.67 16.63 8.40
N TYR A 253 -4.65 16.10 9.13
CA TYR A 253 -5.00 16.58 10.45
C TYR A 253 -5.67 15.50 11.30
N SER A 254 -5.35 15.51 12.60
CA SER A 254 -5.71 14.45 13.54
C SER A 254 -6.74 14.88 14.58
N GLY A 255 -7.34 16.06 14.38
CA GLY A 255 -8.36 16.66 15.24
C GLY A 255 -9.75 16.68 14.63
N ASN A 256 -10.52 17.70 15.01
CA ASN A 256 -11.85 17.94 14.46
C ASN A 256 -11.81 18.28 12.96
N PHE A 257 -12.80 17.79 12.21
CA PHE A 257 -12.94 18.10 10.79
C PHE A 257 -14.41 18.12 10.35
N SER A 258 -14.69 18.79 9.24
CA SER A 258 -15.95 18.74 8.50
C SER A 258 -15.67 18.44 7.02
N CYS A 259 -16.49 17.57 6.44
CA CYS A 259 -16.58 17.33 5.01
C CYS A 259 -18.02 17.56 4.55
N GLU A 260 -18.21 18.38 3.52
CA GLU A 260 -19.52 18.75 3.00
C GLU A 260 -19.51 18.60 1.48
N ALA A 261 -20.32 17.67 0.95
CA ALA A 261 -20.57 17.51 -0.48
C ALA A 261 -22.01 17.93 -0.77
N GLU A 262 -22.20 18.98 -1.56
CA GLU A 262 -23.48 19.59 -1.84
C GLU A 262 -23.78 19.59 -3.33
N LYS A 263 -24.96 19.11 -3.73
CA LYS A 263 -25.51 19.34 -5.08
C LYS A 263 -26.58 20.43 -5.00
N ASP A 264 -26.32 21.56 -5.66
CA ASP A 264 -27.10 22.78 -5.52
C ASP A 264 -28.35 22.83 -6.41
N GLN A 265 -29.07 23.96 -6.36
CA GLN A 265 -30.27 24.23 -7.16
C GLN A 265 -30.05 24.27 -8.68
N PHE A 266 -28.81 24.38 -9.14
CA PHE A 266 -28.42 24.46 -10.55
C PHE A 266 -27.74 23.17 -11.06
N ASN A 267 -27.74 22.11 -10.26
CA ASN A 267 -27.02 20.85 -10.50
C ASN A 267 -25.50 21.00 -10.51
N GLN A 268 -24.97 22.02 -9.86
CA GLN A 268 -23.54 22.13 -9.59
C GLN A 268 -23.21 21.35 -8.31
N THR A 269 -21.96 20.91 -8.18
CA THR A 269 -21.51 20.18 -7.00
C THR A 269 -20.39 20.94 -6.30
N ARG A 270 -20.56 21.23 -5.02
CA ARG A 270 -19.53 21.80 -4.15
C ARG A 270 -19.00 20.75 -3.19
N LEU A 271 -17.68 20.60 -3.11
CA LEU A 271 -17.01 19.73 -2.15
C LEU A 271 -16.07 20.53 -1.25
N LEU A 272 -16.26 20.44 0.07
CA LEU A 272 -15.46 21.12 1.08
C LEU A 272 -14.83 20.10 2.04
N LEU A 273 -13.58 20.35 2.44
CA LEU A 273 -12.91 19.63 3.52
C LEU A 273 -12.01 20.57 4.33
N GLY A 274 -12.11 20.50 5.65
CA GLY A 274 -11.19 21.17 6.57
C GLY A 274 -11.66 21.10 8.03
N LEU A 275 -11.38 22.14 8.82
CA LEU A 275 -11.75 22.16 10.24
C LEU A 275 -13.27 22.16 10.42
N ASN A 276 -13.74 21.52 11.51
CA ASN A 276 -15.13 21.58 11.91
C ASN A 276 -15.46 22.98 12.46
N GLU A 277 -16.63 23.52 12.14
CA GLU A 277 -17.16 24.76 12.72
C GLU A 277 -17.67 24.55 14.17
N GLU A 278 -18.10 23.33 14.50
CA GLU A 278 -18.53 22.99 15.85
C GLU A 278 -17.36 23.04 16.84
N LEU A 279 -17.54 23.76 17.96
CA LEU A 279 -16.51 23.96 18.98
C LEU A 279 -15.24 24.63 18.42
N PHE A 280 -15.41 25.49 17.42
CA PHE A 280 -14.35 26.27 16.79
C PHE A 280 -14.79 27.73 16.67
N SER A 281 -14.25 28.56 17.56
CA SER A 281 -14.35 30.03 17.51
C SER A 281 -12.99 30.58 17.86
N TYR A 282 -12.05 30.43 16.93
CA TYR A 282 -10.63 30.64 17.20
C TYR A 282 -10.32 32.14 17.27
N PRO A 283 -9.86 32.67 18.41
CA PRO A 283 -9.54 34.08 18.56
C PRO A 283 -8.25 34.41 17.79
N LEU A 284 -8.26 35.52 17.05
CA LEU A 284 -7.09 36.00 16.32
C LEU A 284 -6.87 37.49 16.61
N ALA A 285 -5.83 37.80 17.40
CA ALA A 285 -5.52 39.17 17.77
C ALA A 285 -4.94 39.96 16.59
N SER A 286 -4.89 41.29 16.73
CA SER A 286 -4.34 42.20 15.72
C SER A 286 -2.94 41.78 15.28
N GLY A 287 -2.76 41.52 13.99
CA GLY A 287 -1.48 41.14 13.38
C GLY A 287 -1.13 39.66 13.48
N GLU A 288 -1.92 38.85 14.18
CA GLU A 288 -1.71 37.40 14.26
C GLU A 288 -2.19 36.67 13.01
N THR A 289 -1.60 35.49 12.78
CA THR A 289 -1.94 34.59 11.67
C THR A 289 -2.30 33.21 12.21
N PHE A 290 -3.44 32.70 11.77
CA PHE A 290 -3.89 31.32 11.96
C PHE A 290 -3.54 30.47 10.74
N THR A 291 -3.25 29.18 10.93
CA THR A 291 -2.96 28.25 9.83
C THR A 291 -3.98 27.10 9.82
N VAL A 292 -4.72 26.95 8.74
CA VAL A 292 -5.58 25.79 8.51
C VAL A 292 -4.70 24.60 8.10
N PRO A 293 -4.91 23.39 8.65
CA PRO A 293 -4.20 22.20 8.21
C PRO A 293 -4.38 21.93 6.71
N GLU A 294 -3.51 21.10 6.14
CA GLU A 294 -3.48 20.83 4.70
C GLU A 294 -4.51 19.77 4.28
N VAL A 295 -5.05 19.91 3.07
CA VAL A 295 -5.73 18.84 2.33
C VAL A 295 -4.86 18.41 1.16
N ILE A 296 -4.73 17.10 0.97
CA ILE A 296 -4.12 16.48 -0.21
C ILE A 296 -5.25 16.18 -1.21
N LEU A 297 -5.26 16.88 -2.34
CA LEU A 297 -6.14 16.61 -3.46
C LEU A 297 -5.41 15.77 -4.50
N SER A 298 -6.13 14.83 -5.09
CA SER A 298 -5.65 14.07 -6.24
C SER A 298 -6.83 13.71 -7.15
N TYR A 299 -6.54 13.50 -8.43
CA TYR A 299 -7.52 13.15 -9.46
C TYR A 299 -7.04 11.92 -10.20
N SER A 300 -7.97 11.04 -10.55
CA SER A 300 -7.71 9.95 -11.50
C SER A 300 -8.81 9.89 -12.54
N ALA A 301 -8.41 9.77 -13.81
CA ALA A 301 -9.29 9.45 -14.94
C ALA A 301 -9.55 7.92 -15.06
N GLU A 302 -8.80 7.10 -14.33
CA GLU A 302 -8.68 5.66 -14.52
C GLU A 302 -9.15 4.86 -13.29
N GLY A 303 -10.04 5.47 -12.50
CA GLY A 303 -10.71 4.81 -11.39
C GLY A 303 -10.01 4.87 -10.03
N LEU A 304 -10.63 4.21 -9.06
CA LEU A 304 -10.33 4.35 -7.63
C LEU A 304 -8.97 3.75 -7.23
N SER A 305 -8.49 2.72 -7.94
CA SER A 305 -7.20 2.08 -7.62
C SER A 305 -6.04 3.03 -7.93
N ALA A 306 -6.04 3.67 -9.10
CA ALA A 306 -5.03 4.66 -9.48
C ALA A 306 -5.04 5.86 -8.51
N LEU A 307 -6.23 6.36 -8.15
CA LEU A 307 -6.36 7.42 -7.14
C LEU A 307 -5.74 7.00 -5.80
N SER A 308 -6.02 5.79 -5.31
CA SER A 308 -5.41 5.27 -4.08
C SER A 308 -3.89 5.18 -4.17
N GLN A 309 -3.35 4.69 -5.29
CA GLN A 309 -1.91 4.54 -5.50
C GLN A 309 -1.19 5.89 -5.47
N GLN A 310 -1.80 6.94 -6.03
CA GLN A 310 -1.31 8.32 -5.94
C GLN A 310 -1.20 8.78 -4.47
N TYR A 311 -2.23 8.51 -3.65
CA TYR A 311 -2.18 8.78 -2.21
C TYR A 311 -1.14 7.93 -1.47
N HIS A 312 -1.04 6.64 -1.77
CA HIS A 312 -0.09 5.72 -1.12
C HIS A 312 1.34 6.19 -1.33
N ASN A 313 1.70 6.54 -2.57
CA ASN A 313 3.01 7.08 -2.92
C ASN A 313 3.25 8.42 -2.23
N CYS A 314 2.29 9.34 -2.26
CA CYS A 314 2.42 10.65 -1.60
C CYS A 314 2.63 10.50 -0.09
N ILE A 315 1.86 9.64 0.59
CA ILE A 315 1.98 9.45 2.04
C ILE A 315 3.32 8.80 2.39
N ARG A 316 3.73 7.75 1.69
CA ARG A 316 5.00 7.06 1.95
C ARG A 316 6.18 8.00 1.77
N ASN A 317 6.24 8.71 0.66
CA ASN A 317 7.45 9.39 0.21
C ASN A 317 7.47 10.90 0.53
N HIS A 318 6.32 11.51 0.83
CA HIS A 318 6.20 12.95 1.03
C HIS A 318 5.41 13.34 2.29
N VAL A 319 5.00 12.39 3.14
CA VAL A 319 4.39 12.68 4.46
C VAL A 319 5.19 11.99 5.56
N CYS A 320 5.29 10.67 5.53
CA CYS A 320 6.04 9.89 6.52
C CYS A 320 7.52 10.32 6.56
N ARG A 321 8.00 10.74 7.73
CA ARG A 321 9.42 11.16 7.91
C ARG A 321 10.30 10.12 8.58
N SER A 322 9.72 9.01 9.01
CA SER A 322 10.47 7.96 9.70
C SER A 322 11.39 7.23 8.72
N LYS A 323 12.60 6.91 9.17
CA LYS A 323 13.53 6.03 8.43
C LYS A 323 12.92 4.66 8.08
N TYR A 324 11.93 4.19 8.84
CA TYR A 324 11.25 2.90 8.65
C TYR A 324 10.29 2.84 7.45
N VAL A 325 10.17 3.91 6.67
CA VAL A 325 9.53 3.84 5.35
C VAL A 325 10.34 2.96 4.39
N HIS A 326 11.68 3.06 4.46
CA HIS A 326 12.64 2.39 3.58
C HIS A 326 13.58 1.44 4.34
N MET A 327 13.15 0.96 5.51
CA MET A 327 13.87 -0.04 6.29
C MET A 327 12.91 -1.17 6.68
N GLN A 328 13.50 -2.35 6.84
CA GLN A 328 12.80 -3.46 7.47
C GLN A 328 12.24 -3.07 8.83
N ARG A 329 10.99 -3.43 9.09
CA ARG A 329 10.34 -3.23 10.39
C ARG A 329 10.40 -4.52 11.20
N PRO A 330 10.71 -4.46 12.51
CA PRO A 330 10.76 -5.67 13.33
C PRO A 330 9.38 -6.33 13.37
N VAL A 331 9.30 -7.63 13.06
CA VAL A 331 8.08 -8.40 13.34
C VAL A 331 7.95 -8.49 14.84
N LEU A 332 6.84 -7.97 15.37
CA LEU A 332 6.66 -7.77 16.81
C LEU A 332 5.64 -8.76 17.39
N ILE A 333 5.78 -9.04 18.69
CA ILE A 333 4.74 -9.61 19.51
C ILE A 333 4.30 -8.58 20.56
N ASN A 334 3.01 -8.26 20.63
CA ASN A 334 2.45 -7.33 21.60
C ASN A 334 1.77 -8.10 22.75
N SER A 335 1.96 -7.63 23.99
CA SER A 335 1.47 -8.32 25.19
C SER A 335 -0.01 -8.10 25.52
N TRP A 336 -0.70 -7.17 24.84
CA TRP A 336 -2.04 -6.74 25.22
C TRP A 336 -3.08 -7.87 25.19
N GLU A 337 -3.45 -8.44 24.05
CA GLU A 337 -4.37 -9.58 24.06
C GLU A 337 -3.73 -10.87 24.64
N ALA A 338 -2.41 -10.92 24.78
CA ALA A 338 -1.70 -12.07 25.34
C ALA A 338 -1.84 -12.19 26.87
N ALA A 339 -1.92 -11.06 27.59
CA ALA A 339 -1.92 -11.02 29.06
C ALA A 339 -2.85 -9.94 29.66
N TYR A 340 -3.34 -9.00 28.86
CA TYR A 340 -3.99 -7.77 29.32
C TYR A 340 -3.16 -7.11 30.43
N PHE A 341 -3.75 -6.90 31.60
CA PHE A 341 -3.05 -6.35 32.75
C PHE A 341 -2.37 -7.40 33.62
N ASP A 342 -2.59 -8.70 33.40
CA ASP A 342 -2.10 -9.79 34.26
C ASP A 342 -0.75 -10.34 33.78
N PHE A 343 0.31 -9.56 34.00
CA PHE A 343 1.68 -9.94 33.68
C PHE A 343 2.66 -9.46 34.74
N THR A 344 3.84 -10.08 34.75
CA THR A 344 5.03 -9.62 35.48
C THR A 344 6.19 -9.42 34.51
N GLY A 345 7.32 -8.90 35.01
CA GLY A 345 8.55 -8.85 34.21
C GLY A 345 9.01 -10.23 33.75
N ASP A 346 8.79 -11.27 34.55
CA ASP A 346 9.08 -12.65 34.17
C ASP A 346 8.17 -13.11 33.02
N THR A 347 6.86 -12.80 33.07
CA THR A 347 5.92 -13.09 31.97
C THR A 347 6.38 -12.46 30.64
N ILE A 348 6.85 -11.21 30.67
CA ILE A 348 7.34 -10.50 29.47
C ILE A 348 8.63 -11.15 28.93
N VAL A 349 9.54 -11.57 29.81
CA VAL A 349 10.77 -12.28 29.39
C VAL A 349 10.45 -13.66 28.83
N ASP A 350 9.47 -14.37 29.39
CA ASP A 350 9.04 -15.66 28.85
C ASP A 350 8.34 -15.49 27.49
N LEU A 351 7.54 -14.44 27.31
CA LEU A 351 6.99 -14.06 26.00
C LEU A 351 8.12 -13.79 24.99
N ALA A 352 9.17 -13.09 25.41
CA ALA A 352 10.35 -12.83 24.58
C ALA A 352 11.10 -14.13 24.20
N LYS A 353 11.26 -15.08 25.12
CA LYS A 353 11.88 -16.39 24.85
C LYS A 353 11.09 -17.20 23.82
N GLU A 354 9.77 -17.32 24.03
CA GLU A 354 8.89 -18.03 23.09
C GLU A 354 8.97 -17.37 21.71
N ALA A 355 8.83 -16.05 21.65
CA ALA A 355 8.89 -15.27 20.42
C ALA A 355 10.24 -15.42 19.69
N ALA A 356 11.36 -15.35 20.40
CA ALA A 356 12.70 -15.55 19.84
C ALA A 356 12.84 -16.94 19.19
N SER A 357 12.29 -17.99 19.82
CA SER A 357 12.32 -19.37 19.30
C SER A 357 11.52 -19.57 18.00
N LEU A 358 10.68 -18.60 17.66
CA LEU A 358 9.81 -18.59 16.49
C LEU A 358 10.34 -17.64 15.40
N GLY A 359 11.36 -16.82 15.69
CA GLY A 359 11.94 -15.85 14.76
C GLY A 359 11.28 -14.47 14.77
N ILE A 360 10.48 -14.15 15.79
CA ILE A 360 9.95 -12.79 16.02
C ILE A 360 11.13 -11.91 16.45
N ASP A 361 11.12 -10.62 16.09
CA ASP A 361 12.25 -9.71 16.29
C ASP A 361 12.12 -8.81 17.52
N MET A 362 10.89 -8.57 18.01
CA MET A 362 10.59 -7.57 19.03
C MET A 362 9.45 -8.00 19.95
N VAL A 363 9.55 -7.73 21.25
CA VAL A 363 8.42 -7.79 22.20
C VAL A 363 8.01 -6.38 22.59
N VAL A 364 6.71 -6.11 22.58
CA VAL A 364 6.11 -4.84 22.99
C VAL A 364 5.35 -5.07 24.30
N MET A 365 5.80 -4.41 25.36
CA MET A 365 5.08 -4.37 26.64
C MET A 365 4.00 -3.30 26.57
N ASP A 366 2.75 -3.73 26.46
CA ASP A 366 1.57 -2.86 26.31
C ASP A 366 1.09 -2.29 27.67
N ASP A 367 -0.13 -1.74 27.76
CA ASP A 367 -0.67 -1.11 28.97
C ASP A 367 -0.55 -2.01 30.22
N GLY A 368 -0.24 -1.40 31.38
CA GLY A 368 -0.14 -2.09 32.67
C GLY A 368 1.22 -2.04 33.37
N TRP A 369 2.26 -1.45 32.76
CA TRP A 369 3.63 -1.46 33.30
C TRP A 369 3.95 -0.32 34.28
N PHE A 370 3.10 0.70 34.35
CA PHE A 370 3.34 1.97 35.06
C PHE A 370 2.44 2.13 36.29
N GLY A 371 2.81 3.07 37.17
CA GLY A 371 2.09 3.41 38.39
C GLY A 371 1.65 2.17 39.18
N LYS A 372 0.33 2.00 39.31
CA LYS A 372 -0.31 0.80 39.87
C LYS A 372 -1.35 0.22 38.90
N ARG A 373 -1.08 0.32 37.60
CA ARG A 373 -1.97 -0.01 36.48
C ARG A 373 -2.19 -1.53 36.36
N ASN A 374 -3.08 -2.06 37.18
CA ASN A 374 -3.53 -3.46 37.15
C ASN A 374 -4.92 -3.64 36.53
N ASP A 375 -5.56 -2.53 36.19
CA ASP A 375 -6.77 -2.41 35.37
C ASP A 375 -6.74 -1.04 34.68
N ASP A 376 -7.80 -0.69 33.94
CA ASP A 376 -7.91 0.59 33.25
C ASP A 376 -8.52 1.73 34.10
N ASN A 377 -8.63 1.57 35.43
CA ASN A 377 -9.31 2.54 36.31
C ASN A 377 -8.37 3.51 37.05
N SER A 378 -7.05 3.39 36.90
CA SER A 378 -6.07 4.20 37.64
C SER A 378 -4.79 4.47 36.86
N SER A 379 -3.93 5.34 37.40
CA SER A 379 -2.51 5.51 37.01
C SER A 379 -2.19 6.25 35.71
N LEU A 380 -3.12 6.53 34.79
CA LEU A 380 -2.78 7.44 33.67
C LEU A 380 -2.35 8.79 34.23
N GLY A 381 -1.20 9.29 33.75
CA GLY A 381 -0.48 10.45 34.28
C GLY A 381 0.72 10.11 35.16
N ASP A 382 0.77 8.90 35.73
CA ASP A 382 1.83 8.42 36.61
C ASP A 382 2.78 7.48 35.85
N TRP A 383 3.59 8.04 34.96
CA TRP A 383 4.48 7.28 34.06
C TRP A 383 5.75 6.74 34.75
N GLN A 384 5.68 6.49 36.06
CA GLN A 384 6.74 5.81 36.81
C GLN A 384 6.58 4.30 36.63
N VAL A 385 7.69 3.59 36.51
CA VAL A 385 7.70 2.13 36.36
C VAL A 385 7.13 1.45 37.61
N ASN A 386 6.22 0.49 37.42
CA ASN A 386 5.77 -0.38 38.51
C ASN A 386 6.78 -1.50 38.77
N GLU A 387 7.87 -1.17 39.47
CA GLU A 387 8.96 -2.13 39.73
C GLU A 387 8.52 -3.35 40.56
N THR A 388 7.43 -3.23 41.33
CA THR A 388 6.85 -4.37 42.04
C THR A 388 6.28 -5.40 41.06
N LYS A 389 5.55 -4.93 40.04
CA LYS A 389 4.99 -5.80 38.99
C LYS A 389 6.07 -6.36 38.08
N LEU A 390 7.06 -5.53 37.72
CA LEU A 390 8.16 -5.97 36.85
C LEU A 390 9.19 -6.86 37.57
N GLY A 391 9.16 -6.91 38.90
CA GLY A 391 10.13 -7.69 39.69
C GLY A 391 11.55 -7.12 39.64
N GLY A 392 11.69 -5.82 39.32
CA GLY A 392 12.95 -5.15 39.04
C GLY A 392 12.73 -3.83 38.30
N SER A 393 13.82 -3.16 37.92
CA SER A 393 13.74 -1.93 37.13
C SER A 393 13.41 -2.21 35.67
N LEU A 394 12.89 -1.20 34.95
CA LEU A 394 12.66 -1.32 33.51
C LEU A 394 13.97 -1.55 32.74
N ALA A 395 15.07 -0.92 33.18
CA ALA A 395 16.40 -1.15 32.58
C ALA A 395 16.81 -2.62 32.64
N GLU A 396 16.59 -3.29 33.78
CA GLU A 396 16.88 -4.72 33.94
C GLU A 396 15.99 -5.57 33.03
N LEU A 397 14.69 -5.28 32.96
CA LEU A 397 13.77 -5.98 32.06
C LEU A 397 14.22 -5.87 30.59
N ILE A 398 14.55 -4.65 30.14
CA ILE A 398 15.05 -4.40 28.79
C ILE A 398 16.32 -5.22 28.53
N THR A 399 17.28 -5.26 29.47
CA THR A 399 18.48 -6.09 29.34
C THR A 399 18.14 -7.56 29.21
N ARG A 400 17.25 -8.10 30.06
CA ARG A 400 16.85 -9.50 30.04
C ARG A 400 16.16 -9.91 28.73
N VAL A 401 15.39 -9.00 28.12
CA VAL A 401 14.79 -9.20 26.79
C VAL A 401 15.86 -9.20 25.70
N HIS A 402 16.78 -8.24 25.71
CA HIS A 402 17.90 -8.21 24.76
C HIS A 402 18.80 -9.45 24.85
N GLU A 403 18.98 -10.02 26.04
CA GLU A 403 19.70 -11.28 26.26
C GLU A 403 19.03 -12.49 25.54
N GLN A 404 17.75 -12.40 25.18
CA GLN A 404 17.07 -13.39 24.34
C GLN A 404 17.23 -13.11 22.83
N GLY A 405 17.93 -12.05 22.44
CA GLY A 405 18.08 -11.62 21.05
C GLY A 405 16.90 -10.81 20.51
N MET A 406 16.01 -10.34 21.38
CA MET A 406 14.79 -9.60 21.02
C MET A 406 14.98 -8.10 21.23
N LYS A 407 14.43 -7.26 20.33
CA LYS A 407 14.24 -5.83 20.58
C LYS A 407 13.11 -5.60 21.59
N PHE A 408 13.08 -4.39 22.18
CA PHE A 408 12.05 -3.99 23.14
C PHE A 408 11.23 -2.80 22.65
N GLY A 409 9.91 -2.90 22.78
CA GLY A 409 8.97 -1.79 22.59
C GLY A 409 8.09 -1.58 23.82
N ILE A 410 7.53 -0.37 23.96
CA ILE A 410 6.69 -0.01 25.11
C ILE A 410 5.46 0.81 24.69
N TRP A 411 4.37 0.68 25.44
CA TRP A 411 3.16 1.48 25.25
C TRP A 411 3.12 2.72 26.14
N ILE A 412 2.55 3.82 25.64
CA ILE A 412 2.24 5.04 26.40
C ILE A 412 0.89 5.62 25.97
N GLU A 413 0.24 6.39 26.84
CA GLU A 413 -0.99 7.17 26.53
C GLU A 413 -0.89 8.58 27.14
N PRO A 414 0.06 9.40 26.65
CA PRO A 414 0.53 10.61 27.34
C PRO A 414 -0.53 11.71 27.47
N GLU A 415 -1.61 11.62 26.68
CA GLU A 415 -2.67 12.63 26.61
C GLU A 415 -3.69 12.54 27.76
N MET A 416 -3.55 11.58 28.68
CA MET A 416 -4.63 11.17 29.57
C MET A 416 -4.25 11.18 31.05
N ILE A 417 -5.29 11.20 31.88
CA ILE A 417 -5.19 11.17 33.33
C ILE A 417 -6.37 10.41 33.94
N ASN A 418 -6.13 9.56 34.94
CA ASN A 418 -7.19 8.99 35.79
C ASN A 418 -7.38 9.86 37.03
N GLU A 419 -8.61 9.90 37.58
CA GLU A 419 -8.85 10.57 38.88
C GLU A 419 -8.06 9.90 40.02
N ASP A 420 -7.84 8.58 39.93
CA ASP A 420 -6.94 7.83 40.80
C ASP A 420 -5.51 7.78 40.21
N SER A 421 -4.84 8.92 40.22
CA SER A 421 -3.41 9.06 39.91
C SER A 421 -2.77 10.11 40.84
N ASP A 422 -1.48 10.00 41.09
CA ASP A 422 -0.71 11.01 41.83
C ASP A 422 -0.72 12.34 41.09
N LEU A 423 -0.63 12.29 39.75
CA LEU A 423 -0.76 13.46 38.91
C LEU A 423 -2.09 14.20 39.15
N TYR A 424 -3.22 13.50 39.24
CA TYR A 424 -4.52 14.14 39.44
C TYR A 424 -4.67 14.66 40.87
N ARG A 425 -4.16 13.93 41.86
CA ARG A 425 -4.15 14.39 43.25
C ARG A 425 -3.34 15.68 43.42
N ALA A 426 -2.24 15.82 42.69
CA ALA A 426 -1.39 17.01 42.71
C ALA A 426 -1.97 18.16 41.85
N HIS A 427 -2.45 17.83 40.65
CA HIS A 427 -2.84 18.79 39.61
C HIS A 427 -4.21 18.45 38.98
N PRO A 428 -5.31 18.53 39.74
CA PRO A 428 -6.65 18.20 39.23
C PRO A 428 -7.15 19.21 38.19
N ASP A 429 -6.52 20.39 38.09
CA ASP A 429 -6.79 21.44 37.10
C ASP A 429 -6.14 21.17 35.74
N TRP A 430 -5.26 20.18 35.63
CA TRP A 430 -4.64 19.80 34.35
C TRP A 430 -5.56 18.96 33.48
N ALA A 431 -6.64 18.38 34.03
CA ALA A 431 -7.64 17.70 33.25
C ALA A 431 -8.54 18.70 32.50
N ILE A 432 -8.85 18.44 31.23
CA ILE A 432 -9.87 19.19 30.49
C ILE A 432 -11.21 19.05 31.20
N ARG A 433 -11.75 20.19 31.65
CA ARG A 433 -13.02 20.27 32.37
C ARG A 433 -13.60 21.68 32.28
N ILE A 434 -14.92 21.77 32.42
CA ILE A 434 -15.60 23.05 32.62
C ILE A 434 -15.68 23.32 34.12
N GLN A 435 -15.25 24.51 34.55
CA GLN A 435 -15.25 24.88 35.96
C GLN A 435 -16.66 24.78 36.55
N GLY A 436 -16.78 24.14 37.72
CA GLY A 436 -18.07 23.89 38.39
C GLY A 436 -18.90 22.74 37.79
N LYS A 437 -18.46 22.12 36.69
CA LYS A 437 -19.11 20.95 36.09
C LYS A 437 -18.29 19.69 36.35
N LYS A 438 -18.97 18.59 36.68
CA LYS A 438 -18.32 17.27 36.73
C LYS A 438 -18.09 16.78 35.29
N PRO A 439 -16.85 16.39 34.94
CA PRO A 439 -16.54 16.01 33.57
C PRO A 439 -17.15 14.66 33.19
N VAL A 440 -17.37 14.46 31.89
CA VAL A 440 -17.70 13.16 31.32
C VAL A 440 -16.49 12.23 31.46
N ARG A 441 -16.73 11.01 31.94
CA ARG A 441 -15.72 9.94 32.00
C ARG A 441 -15.99 8.91 30.90
N SER A 442 -14.93 8.47 30.24
CA SER A 442 -14.92 7.42 29.21
C SER A 442 -13.70 6.56 29.47
N ARG A 443 -13.83 5.23 29.47
CA ARG A 443 -12.83 4.29 30.03
C ARG A 443 -12.31 4.71 31.42
N ASN A 444 -13.21 5.31 32.21
CA ASN A 444 -12.93 5.87 33.54
C ASN A 444 -11.70 6.81 33.65
N GLN A 445 -11.31 7.47 32.56
CA GLN A 445 -10.22 8.44 32.51
C GLN A 445 -10.69 9.81 31.99
N LEU A 446 -9.82 10.81 31.99
CA LEU A 446 -10.02 12.18 31.47
C LEU A 446 -8.87 12.54 30.51
N LEU A 447 -9.06 13.56 29.66
CA LEU A 447 -7.97 14.14 28.88
C LEU A 447 -7.18 15.13 29.76
N LEU A 448 -5.87 15.16 29.58
CA LEU A 448 -5.03 16.29 29.97
C LEU A 448 -5.22 17.45 29.00
N ASP A 449 -5.09 18.68 29.51
CA ASP A 449 -5.15 19.90 28.71
C ASP A 449 -3.82 20.13 27.99
N PHE A 450 -3.65 19.42 26.87
CA PHE A 450 -2.46 19.53 26.03
C PHE A 450 -2.31 20.90 25.35
N SER A 451 -3.28 21.82 25.43
CA SER A 451 -3.05 23.20 24.98
C SER A 451 -2.01 23.92 25.86
N ARG A 452 -1.88 23.52 27.12
CA ARG A 452 -0.98 24.14 28.11
C ARG A 452 0.42 23.52 28.07
N LYS A 453 1.43 24.35 27.86
CA LYS A 453 2.84 23.93 27.81
C LYS A 453 3.30 23.21 29.08
N GLU A 454 2.93 23.71 30.26
CA GLU A 454 3.35 23.11 31.55
C GLU A 454 2.85 21.69 31.76
N VAL A 455 1.64 21.39 31.25
CA VAL A 455 1.05 20.04 31.29
C VAL A 455 1.85 19.11 30.39
N ARG A 456 2.11 19.55 29.15
CA ARG A 456 2.90 18.79 28.18
C ARG A 456 4.32 18.53 28.66
N ASP A 457 4.98 19.55 29.22
CA ASP A 457 6.35 19.44 29.71
C ASP A 457 6.46 18.41 30.84
N CYS A 458 5.53 18.42 31.80
CA CYS A 458 5.55 17.43 32.89
C CYS A 458 5.46 16.00 32.35
N VAL A 459 4.52 15.72 31.44
CA VAL A 459 4.41 14.38 30.85
C VAL A 459 5.62 14.05 29.98
N PHE A 460 6.13 15.02 29.20
CA PHE A 460 7.28 14.81 28.33
C PHE A 460 8.52 14.41 29.12
N ASP A 461 8.76 15.08 30.24
CA ASP A 461 9.89 14.78 31.12
C ASP A 461 9.75 13.39 31.74
N GLN A 462 8.54 12.99 32.16
CA GLN A 462 8.30 11.64 32.66
C GLN A 462 8.57 10.57 31.59
N ILE A 463 8.06 10.76 30.37
CA ILE A 463 8.28 9.83 29.26
C ILE A 463 9.77 9.76 28.89
N CYS A 464 10.49 10.89 28.86
CA CYS A 464 11.93 10.89 28.62
C CYS A 464 12.69 10.07 29.66
N VAL A 465 12.34 10.17 30.94
CA VAL A 465 12.97 9.36 32.00
C VAL A 465 12.82 7.86 31.72
N VAL A 466 11.64 7.44 31.26
CA VAL A 466 11.34 6.04 30.90
C VAL A 466 12.14 5.61 29.67
N LEU A 467 12.09 6.39 28.59
CA LEU A 467 12.78 6.08 27.34
C LEU A 467 14.31 6.09 27.49
N ASP A 468 14.83 6.87 28.43
CA ASP A 468 16.27 6.96 28.73
C ASP A 468 16.76 5.80 29.65
N GLN A 469 15.89 4.89 30.13
CA GLN A 469 16.30 3.74 30.95
C GLN A 469 17.09 2.68 30.17
N GLY A 470 16.95 2.61 28.85
CA GLY A 470 17.57 1.58 28.03
C GLY A 470 17.24 1.72 26.54
N LYS A 471 17.62 0.72 25.75
CA LYS A 471 17.37 0.72 24.30
C LYS A 471 15.92 0.27 24.02
N ILE A 472 15.00 1.23 24.04
CA ILE A 472 13.63 1.05 23.55
C ILE A 472 13.63 1.40 22.06
N ASP A 473 13.31 0.42 21.21
CA ASP A 473 13.33 0.55 19.75
C ASP A 473 11.99 1.02 19.18
N TYR A 474 10.93 0.88 19.97
CA TYR A 474 9.57 1.11 19.53
C TYR A 474 8.70 1.71 20.64
N VAL A 475 7.81 2.62 20.26
CA VAL A 475 6.74 3.11 21.14
C VAL A 475 5.40 2.97 20.43
N LYS A 476 4.42 2.38 21.11
CA LYS A 476 3.00 2.51 20.75
C LYS A 476 2.41 3.65 21.54
N TRP A 477 2.10 4.77 20.87
CA TRP A 477 1.41 5.91 21.48
C TRP A 477 -0.08 5.74 21.28
N ASP A 478 -0.82 5.51 22.35
CA ASP A 478 -2.27 5.33 22.34
C ASP A 478 -3.06 6.54 22.88
N MET A 479 -4.37 6.53 22.64
CA MET A 479 -5.34 7.57 23.04
C MET A 479 -6.77 6.99 23.05
N ASN A 480 -7.27 6.62 24.23
CA ASN A 480 -8.42 5.73 24.40
C ASN A 480 -9.77 6.41 24.66
N ARG A 481 -9.88 7.73 24.49
CA ARG A 481 -11.19 8.39 24.57
C ARG A 481 -11.28 9.71 23.81
N SER A 482 -12.48 10.05 23.34
CA SER A 482 -12.77 11.37 22.79
C SER A 482 -12.72 12.48 23.85
N MET A 483 -12.42 13.69 23.37
CA MET A 483 -12.57 14.95 24.09
C MET A 483 -14.05 15.23 24.37
N ALA A 484 -14.31 15.66 25.60
CA ALA A 484 -15.58 16.22 26.06
C ALA A 484 -15.26 17.38 27.00
N ASP A 485 -16.28 18.07 27.51
CA ASP A 485 -16.10 19.17 28.45
C ASP A 485 -15.21 20.30 27.89
N VAL A 486 -15.32 20.54 26.58
CA VAL A 486 -14.60 21.61 25.87
C VAL A 486 -15.01 22.97 26.45
N TYR A 487 -14.04 23.70 27.01
CA TYR A 487 -14.29 24.90 27.81
C TYR A 487 -14.19 26.22 27.00
N ALA A 488 -13.63 26.20 25.80
CA ALA A 488 -13.44 27.38 24.94
C ALA A 488 -13.32 27.00 23.45
N GLY A 489 -13.55 27.96 22.56
CA GLY A 489 -13.55 27.76 21.10
C GLY A 489 -12.17 27.57 20.45
N ASN A 490 -11.07 27.83 21.17
CA ASN A 490 -9.70 27.56 20.69
C ASN A 490 -9.20 26.15 21.10
N LEU A 491 -9.79 25.56 22.15
CA LEU A 491 -9.25 24.37 22.81
C LEU A 491 -9.09 23.18 21.86
N SER A 492 -10.07 22.94 20.98
CA SER A 492 -10.04 21.79 20.08
C SER A 492 -8.82 21.82 19.15
N TYR A 493 -8.46 22.99 18.63
CA TYR A 493 -7.32 23.19 17.75
C TYR A 493 -6.00 23.23 18.55
N ASP A 494 -5.94 24.00 19.63
CA ASP A 494 -4.73 24.17 20.43
C ASP A 494 -4.32 22.90 21.18
N TYR A 495 -5.28 22.05 21.56
CA TYR A 495 -5.01 20.71 22.07
C TYR A 495 -4.21 19.90 21.05
N VAL A 496 -4.64 19.89 19.79
CA VAL A 496 -3.98 19.12 18.72
C VAL A 496 -2.62 19.70 18.38
N LEU A 497 -2.46 21.04 18.37
CA LEU A 497 -1.14 21.66 18.27
C LEU A 497 -0.21 21.20 19.40
N GLY A 498 -0.74 21.11 20.63
CA GLY A 498 0.01 20.58 21.76
C GLY A 498 0.43 19.13 21.59
N VAL A 499 -0.46 18.29 21.07
CA VAL A 499 -0.16 16.89 20.73
C VAL A 499 0.93 16.80 19.68
N TYR A 500 0.86 17.60 18.61
CA TYR A 500 1.90 17.65 17.57
C TYR A 500 3.24 18.19 18.06
N ASP A 501 3.24 19.23 18.91
CA ASP A 501 4.45 19.73 19.57
C ASP A 501 5.13 18.63 20.39
N PHE A 502 4.35 17.88 21.18
CA PHE A 502 4.88 16.76 21.96
C PHE A 502 5.44 15.65 21.04
N MET A 503 4.70 15.23 20.01
CA MET A 503 5.18 14.23 19.05
C MET A 503 6.43 14.67 18.31
N GLU A 504 6.50 15.92 17.84
CA GLU A 504 7.68 16.46 17.16
C GLU A 504 8.91 16.43 18.08
N ARG A 505 8.74 16.84 19.34
CA ARG A 505 9.80 16.77 20.36
C ARG A 505 10.26 15.35 20.62
N LEU A 506 9.33 14.40 20.70
CA LEU A 506 9.61 12.98 20.96
C LEU A 506 10.39 12.38 19.79
N CYS A 507 9.90 12.51 18.57
CA CYS A 507 10.57 11.99 17.38
C CYS A 507 11.91 12.68 17.11
N SER A 508 12.03 13.97 17.40
CA SER A 508 13.31 14.69 17.26
C SER A 508 14.36 14.23 18.27
N ARG A 509 13.94 13.93 19.51
CA ARG A 509 14.85 13.43 20.57
C ARG A 509 15.24 11.97 20.34
N TYR A 510 14.30 11.16 19.83
CA TYR A 510 14.48 9.73 19.59
C TYR A 510 14.30 9.39 18.10
N PRO A 511 15.17 9.89 17.19
CA PRO A 511 14.98 9.77 15.74
C PRO A 511 15.09 8.33 15.23
N ASP A 512 15.69 7.43 16.01
CA ASP A 512 15.82 6.02 15.68
C ASP A 512 14.61 5.17 16.11
N LEU A 513 13.63 5.78 16.78
CA LEU A 513 12.43 5.13 17.30
C LEU A 513 11.45 4.78 16.18
N LEU A 514 10.88 3.57 16.23
CA LEU A 514 9.66 3.26 15.50
C LEU A 514 8.45 3.66 16.35
N LEU A 515 7.82 4.79 16.01
CA LEU A 515 6.58 5.22 16.65
C LEU A 515 5.39 4.59 15.91
N GLU A 516 4.54 3.87 16.62
CA GLU A 516 3.24 3.44 16.14
C GLU A 516 2.14 4.27 16.81
N GLY A 517 1.36 4.98 16.00
CA GLY A 517 0.19 5.69 16.49
C GLY A 517 -0.94 4.73 16.83
N CYS A 518 -1.73 5.04 17.85
CA CYS A 518 -2.90 4.28 18.25
C CYS A 518 -3.93 5.23 18.89
N SER A 519 -5.20 4.89 18.78
CA SER A 519 -6.28 5.57 19.51
C SER A 519 -7.45 4.60 19.68
N GLY A 520 -7.30 3.63 20.59
CA GLY A 520 -8.21 2.48 20.71
C GLY A 520 -8.46 1.83 19.35
N GLY A 521 -7.39 1.37 18.70
CA GLY A 521 -7.38 1.05 17.27
C GLY A 521 -7.19 2.30 16.41
N GLY A 522 -7.94 2.36 15.30
CA GLY A 522 -7.74 3.35 14.24
C GLY A 522 -8.47 4.68 14.46
N GLY A 523 -8.61 5.13 15.71
CA GLY A 523 -9.35 6.35 16.08
C GLY A 523 -8.69 7.66 15.68
N ARG A 524 -7.40 7.60 15.34
CA ARG A 524 -6.63 8.67 14.72
C ARG A 524 -5.81 8.17 13.53
N PHE A 525 -6.43 7.33 12.71
CA PHE A 525 -5.81 6.84 11.48
C PHE A 525 -5.93 7.92 10.40
N ASP A 526 -4.97 8.85 10.37
CA ASP A 526 -4.96 9.98 9.44
C ASP A 526 -3.54 10.38 9.03
N ALA A 527 -3.42 11.15 7.94
CA ALA A 527 -2.14 11.57 7.40
C ALA A 527 -1.38 12.53 8.33
N GLY A 528 -2.07 13.22 9.24
CA GLY A 528 -1.43 14.06 10.26
C GLY A 528 -0.60 13.22 11.24
N MET A 529 -1.14 12.09 11.70
CA MET A 529 -0.38 11.13 12.52
C MET A 529 0.74 10.44 11.74
N LEU A 530 0.50 10.10 10.47
CA LEU A 530 1.50 9.40 9.64
C LEU A 530 2.78 10.21 9.37
N TYR A 531 2.71 11.55 9.49
CA TYR A 531 3.88 12.42 9.46
C TYR A 531 4.90 12.11 10.59
N TYR A 532 4.41 11.59 11.72
CA TYR A 532 5.21 11.23 12.90
C TYR A 532 5.41 9.71 13.02
N SER A 533 4.39 8.92 12.67
CA SER A 533 4.34 7.48 12.88
C SER A 533 4.20 6.74 11.54
N PRO A 534 5.20 5.98 11.07
CA PRO A 534 5.11 5.29 9.77
C PRO A 534 4.10 4.12 9.75
N GLN A 535 3.52 3.79 10.90
CA GLN A 535 2.41 2.84 11.09
C GLN A 535 1.47 3.31 12.20
N ILE A 536 0.21 2.92 12.09
CA ILE A 536 -0.84 3.16 13.07
C ILE A 536 -1.59 1.85 13.31
N TRP A 537 -1.86 1.50 14.57
CA TRP A 537 -2.67 0.35 14.92
C TRP A 537 -4.05 0.45 14.26
N CYS A 538 -4.34 -0.42 13.29
CA CYS A 538 -5.43 -0.18 12.35
C CYS A 538 -6.81 -0.32 13.01
N SER A 539 -6.94 -1.29 13.93
CA SER A 539 -8.16 -1.55 14.69
C SER A 539 -7.85 -2.47 15.86
N ASP A 540 -8.53 -2.26 16.99
CA ASP A 540 -8.60 -3.24 18.09
C ASP A 540 -9.34 -4.52 17.68
N ASN A 541 -10.07 -4.51 16.57
CA ASN A 541 -10.63 -5.72 16.01
C ASN A 541 -9.54 -6.50 15.28
N THR A 542 -9.17 -7.66 15.84
CA THR A 542 -8.17 -8.57 15.28
C THR A 542 -8.80 -9.82 14.65
N ASP A 543 -10.14 -9.85 14.48
CA ASP A 543 -10.84 -10.87 13.70
C ASP A 543 -10.46 -10.76 12.22
N ALA A 544 -9.89 -11.83 11.66
CA ALA A 544 -9.38 -11.82 10.30
C ALA A 544 -10.44 -11.47 9.25
N ILE A 545 -11.72 -11.78 9.48
CA ILE A 545 -12.80 -11.52 8.54
C ILE A 545 -13.21 -10.06 8.59
N ASN A 546 -13.38 -9.49 9.79
CA ASN A 546 -13.65 -8.06 9.95
C ASN A 546 -12.47 -7.21 9.48
N ARG A 547 -11.23 -7.66 9.73
CA ARG A 547 -10.02 -7.01 9.22
C ARG A 547 -10.00 -6.90 7.70
N THR A 548 -10.57 -7.85 6.95
CA THR A 548 -10.66 -7.69 5.48
C THR A 548 -11.40 -6.42 5.06
N ARG A 549 -12.52 -6.09 5.72
CA ARG A 549 -13.32 -4.88 5.46
C ARG A 549 -12.63 -3.62 5.94
N ILE A 550 -12.07 -3.67 7.16
CA ILE A 550 -11.37 -2.53 7.76
C ILE A 550 -10.13 -2.17 6.92
N GLN A 551 -9.30 -3.15 6.56
CA GLN A 551 -8.10 -2.94 5.74
C GLN A 551 -8.46 -2.53 4.31
N TYR A 552 -9.50 -3.13 3.71
CA TYR A 552 -10.04 -2.70 2.42
C TYR A 552 -10.40 -1.20 2.42
N GLY A 553 -11.20 -0.76 3.38
CA GLY A 553 -11.60 0.65 3.46
C GLY A 553 -10.45 1.59 3.80
N THR A 554 -9.52 1.16 4.67
CA THR A 554 -8.30 1.91 4.98
C THR A 554 -7.42 2.11 3.73
N SER A 555 -7.39 1.12 2.82
CA SER A 555 -6.54 1.17 1.62
C SER A 555 -6.96 2.20 0.57
N PHE A 556 -8.13 2.84 0.68
CA PHE A 556 -8.54 3.85 -0.30
C PHE A 556 -7.64 5.09 -0.29
N PHE A 557 -7.06 5.41 0.86
CA PHE A 557 -6.16 6.55 1.03
C PHE A 557 -4.80 6.16 1.60
N TYR A 558 -4.74 5.14 2.45
CA TYR A 558 -3.53 4.86 3.22
C TYR A 558 -2.77 3.65 2.68
N PRO A 559 -1.42 3.72 2.62
CA PRO A 559 -0.60 2.61 2.15
C PRO A 559 -0.69 1.43 3.12
N VAL A 560 -0.53 0.19 2.62
CA VAL A 560 -0.52 -1.04 3.45
C VAL A 560 0.51 -0.95 4.57
N SER A 561 1.68 -0.37 4.29
CA SER A 561 2.75 -0.17 5.28
C SER A 561 2.33 0.67 6.49
N ALA A 562 1.25 1.45 6.40
CA ALA A 562 0.74 2.24 7.53
C ALA A 562 -0.18 1.44 8.47
N MET A 563 -0.61 0.23 8.12
CA MET A 563 -1.70 -0.48 8.81
C MET A 563 -1.16 -1.51 9.82
N GLY A 564 -1.14 -1.17 11.11
CA GLY A 564 -0.82 -2.11 12.19
C GLY A 564 -1.77 -3.31 12.19
N ALA A 565 -1.25 -4.54 12.02
CA ALA A 565 -2.05 -5.74 11.83
C ALA A 565 -1.40 -6.98 12.45
N HIS A 566 -1.97 -7.52 13.54
CA HIS A 566 -1.43 -8.68 14.24
C HIS A 566 -2.30 -9.93 14.09
N VAL A 567 -1.64 -11.09 14.06
CA VAL A 567 -2.26 -12.39 14.29
C VAL A 567 -2.59 -12.52 15.78
N SER A 568 -3.87 -12.66 16.12
CA SER A 568 -4.36 -12.84 17.49
C SER A 568 -4.92 -14.24 17.74
N ALA A 569 -5.27 -14.51 19.01
CA ALA A 569 -5.83 -15.79 19.43
C ALA A 569 -7.25 -16.03 18.87
N VAL A 570 -7.68 -17.30 18.90
CA VAL A 570 -9.09 -17.66 18.64
C VAL A 570 -9.64 -18.56 19.76
N PRO A 571 -10.94 -18.49 20.09
CA PRO A 571 -11.96 -17.57 19.54
C PRO A 571 -11.57 -16.10 19.72
N ASN A 572 -11.74 -15.29 18.66
CA ASN A 572 -11.29 -13.90 18.66
C ASN A 572 -11.92 -13.13 19.84
N HIS A 573 -11.13 -12.28 20.51
CA HIS A 573 -11.57 -11.63 21.74
C HIS A 573 -12.67 -10.58 21.54
N GLN A 574 -12.83 -10.01 20.34
CA GLN A 574 -13.85 -8.98 20.05
C GLN A 574 -15.15 -9.58 19.47
N THR A 575 -15.06 -10.67 18.72
CA THR A 575 -16.20 -11.23 17.97
C THR A 575 -16.63 -12.62 18.44
N GLY A 576 -15.75 -13.37 19.11
CA GLY A 576 -15.93 -14.79 19.41
C GLY A 576 -15.82 -15.72 18.19
N ARG A 577 -15.46 -15.20 17.00
CA ARG A 577 -15.29 -16.02 15.79
C ARG A 577 -14.05 -16.89 15.88
N VAL A 578 -14.11 -18.07 15.27
CA VAL A 578 -12.95 -18.93 15.03
C VAL A 578 -12.56 -18.84 13.56
N THR A 579 -11.27 -18.68 13.30
CA THR A 579 -10.66 -18.68 11.97
C THR A 579 -9.35 -19.47 12.03
N SER A 580 -8.96 -20.12 10.94
CA SER A 580 -7.69 -20.86 10.90
C SER A 580 -6.49 -19.96 11.18
N PHE A 581 -5.39 -20.57 11.65
CA PHE A 581 -4.15 -19.83 11.94
C PHE A 581 -3.55 -19.25 10.64
N HIS A 582 -3.65 -19.99 9.53
CA HIS A 582 -3.26 -19.55 8.21
C HIS A 582 -4.01 -18.30 7.76
N THR A 583 -5.35 -18.29 7.83
CA THR A 583 -6.17 -17.14 7.42
C THR A 583 -5.84 -15.88 8.23
N ARG A 584 -5.62 -16.01 9.54
CA ARG A 584 -5.15 -14.88 10.36
C ARG A 584 -3.80 -14.35 9.88
N GLY A 585 -2.87 -15.24 9.56
CA GLY A 585 -1.57 -14.90 8.99
C GLY A 585 -1.68 -14.11 7.68
N VAL A 586 -2.43 -14.62 6.70
CA VAL A 586 -2.62 -13.96 5.39
C VAL A 586 -3.20 -12.57 5.54
N THR A 587 -4.25 -12.40 6.34
CA THR A 587 -4.88 -11.09 6.55
C THR A 587 -3.95 -10.11 7.28
N ALA A 588 -3.19 -10.57 8.27
CA ALA A 588 -2.26 -9.72 9.02
C ALA A 588 -1.05 -9.27 8.18
N MET A 589 -0.64 -10.05 7.17
CA MET A 589 0.41 -9.64 6.23
C MET A 589 0.00 -8.47 5.32
N ALA A 590 -1.29 -8.16 5.21
CA ALA A 590 -1.77 -6.94 4.56
C ALA A 590 -1.71 -5.73 5.51
N GLY A 591 -0.52 -5.52 6.07
CA GLY A 591 -0.23 -4.50 7.07
C GLY A 591 1.20 -4.65 7.56
N THR A 592 1.46 -4.27 8.81
CA THR A 592 2.77 -4.40 9.46
C THR A 592 3.16 -5.85 9.75
N PHE A 593 2.20 -6.77 9.69
CA PHE A 593 2.28 -8.07 10.34
C PHE A 593 2.57 -7.95 11.85
N GLY A 594 2.82 -9.07 12.52
CA GLY A 594 3.04 -9.15 13.96
C GLY A 594 2.07 -10.11 14.63
N TYR A 595 2.23 -10.26 15.95
CA TYR A 595 1.49 -11.22 16.76
C TYR A 595 0.98 -10.55 18.04
N GLU A 596 -0.20 -10.93 18.50
CA GLU A 596 -0.78 -10.41 19.74
C GLU A 596 -1.56 -11.53 20.45
N LEU A 597 -0.80 -12.51 20.92
CA LEU A 597 -1.26 -13.72 21.60
C LEU A 597 -0.11 -14.30 22.42
N ASN A 598 -0.39 -15.23 23.33
CA ASN A 598 0.66 -15.96 24.04
C ASN A 598 1.05 -17.24 23.27
N PRO A 599 2.25 -17.33 22.65
CA PRO A 599 2.64 -18.50 21.87
C PRO A 599 2.82 -19.75 22.72
N ALA A 600 3.03 -19.62 24.03
CA ALA A 600 3.17 -20.78 24.93
C ALA A 600 1.90 -21.65 24.97
N LEU A 601 0.74 -21.08 24.59
CA LEU A 601 -0.54 -21.78 24.55
C LEU A 601 -0.82 -22.47 23.21
N LEU A 602 -0.02 -22.20 22.18
CA LEU A 602 -0.21 -22.72 20.84
C LEU A 602 0.29 -24.15 20.72
N SER A 603 -0.32 -24.89 19.80
CA SER A 603 0.17 -26.19 19.38
C SER A 603 1.52 -26.09 18.65
N ASP A 604 2.29 -27.18 18.60
CA ASP A 604 3.56 -27.22 17.85
C ASP A 604 3.36 -26.95 16.36
N GLU A 605 2.19 -27.31 15.82
CA GLU A 605 1.80 -27.04 14.43
C GLU A 605 1.62 -25.53 14.20
N GLU A 606 0.85 -24.85 15.04
CA GLU A 606 0.67 -23.40 14.96
C GLU A 606 1.99 -22.65 15.21
N LYS A 607 2.82 -23.11 16.14
CA LYS A 607 4.19 -22.59 16.33
C LYS A 607 5.02 -22.74 15.05
N GLN A 608 4.91 -23.86 14.34
CA GLN A 608 5.58 -24.03 13.06
C GLN A 608 4.99 -23.12 11.98
N GLN A 609 3.67 -22.91 11.95
CA GLN A 609 3.05 -21.91 11.06
C GLN A 609 3.60 -20.51 11.32
N ILE A 610 3.80 -20.09 12.59
CA ILE A 610 4.45 -18.79 12.90
C ILE A 610 5.83 -18.69 12.22
N ARG A 611 6.67 -19.72 12.33
CA ARG A 611 8.01 -19.72 11.72
C ARG A 611 7.95 -19.55 10.20
N GLU A 612 7.03 -20.25 9.53
CA GLU A 612 6.87 -20.13 8.08
C GLU A 612 6.23 -18.80 7.67
N GLN A 613 5.24 -18.31 8.41
CA GLN A 613 4.62 -17.01 8.18
C GLN A 613 5.64 -15.87 8.28
N ILE A 614 6.53 -15.89 9.28
CA ILE A 614 7.59 -14.87 9.42
C ILE A 614 8.56 -14.92 8.23
N LYS A 615 8.96 -16.12 7.79
CA LYS A 615 9.81 -16.26 6.59
C LYS A 615 9.12 -15.71 5.35
N THR A 616 7.84 -16.03 5.15
CA THR A 616 7.03 -15.52 4.05
C THR A 616 6.92 -14.00 4.11
N TYR A 617 6.56 -13.42 5.26
CA TYR A 617 6.44 -11.98 5.40
C TYR A 617 7.78 -11.30 5.13
N LYS A 618 8.88 -11.73 5.75
CA LYS A 618 10.21 -11.16 5.50
C LYS A 618 10.66 -11.29 4.04
N LYS A 619 10.29 -12.37 3.34
CA LYS A 619 10.56 -12.54 1.90
C LYS A 619 9.82 -11.51 1.05
N TYR A 620 8.57 -11.19 1.40
CA TYR A 620 7.71 -10.27 0.63
C TYR A 620 7.57 -8.87 1.26
N GLU A 621 8.28 -8.57 2.35
CA GLU A 621 8.08 -7.35 3.13
C GLU A 621 8.24 -6.10 2.26
N THR A 622 9.30 -6.02 1.46
CA THR A 622 9.51 -4.94 0.49
C THR A 622 8.35 -4.85 -0.51
N LEU A 623 7.92 -5.98 -1.08
CA LEU A 623 6.82 -5.98 -2.06
C LEU A 623 5.49 -5.54 -1.44
N ILE A 624 5.18 -5.99 -0.22
CA ILE A 624 3.95 -5.63 0.49
C ILE A 624 3.95 -4.14 0.86
N ASN A 625 5.09 -3.63 1.34
CA ASN A 625 5.19 -2.28 1.88
C ASN A 625 5.41 -1.22 0.80
N GLU A 626 6.16 -1.54 -0.26
CA GLU A 626 6.56 -0.60 -1.31
C GLU A 626 5.82 -0.82 -2.64
N GLY A 627 5.25 -2.01 -2.86
CA GLY A 627 4.58 -2.34 -4.11
C GLY A 627 3.26 -1.61 -4.32
N THR A 628 2.94 -1.37 -5.59
CA THR A 628 1.67 -0.84 -6.06
C THR A 628 0.54 -1.77 -5.64
N TYR A 629 -0.36 -1.25 -4.81
CA TYR A 629 -1.46 -2.02 -4.22
C TYR A 629 -2.71 -2.01 -5.11
N TRP A 630 -3.38 -3.15 -5.19
CA TRP A 630 -4.63 -3.32 -5.94
C TRP A 630 -5.68 -4.06 -5.10
N ARG A 631 -6.86 -3.45 -4.95
CA ARG A 631 -8.07 -4.15 -4.49
C ARG A 631 -8.61 -4.97 -5.65
N LEU A 632 -8.86 -6.27 -5.45
CA LEU A 632 -9.31 -7.18 -6.50
C LEU A 632 -10.78 -7.59 -6.35
N SER A 633 -11.38 -7.34 -5.20
CA SER A 633 -12.80 -7.60 -4.88
C SER A 633 -13.28 -6.66 -3.79
N ASP A 634 -14.59 -6.54 -3.63
CA ASP A 634 -15.25 -5.80 -2.57
C ASP A 634 -15.77 -6.77 -1.48
N PRO A 635 -15.19 -6.78 -0.26
CA PRO A 635 -15.61 -7.69 0.82
C PRO A 635 -16.98 -7.36 1.45
N PHE A 636 -17.65 -6.30 0.97
CA PHE A 636 -19.02 -5.98 1.33
C PHE A 636 -20.03 -6.71 0.43
N THR A 637 -19.66 -7.12 -0.78
CA THR A 637 -20.57 -7.72 -1.76
C THR A 637 -20.12 -9.08 -2.28
N ASP A 638 -18.82 -9.30 -2.40
CA ASP A 638 -18.25 -10.43 -3.15
C ASP A 638 -17.99 -11.65 -2.25
N GLU A 639 -17.85 -12.82 -2.89
CA GLU A 639 -17.57 -14.11 -2.22
C GLU A 639 -16.21 -14.15 -1.48
N ILE A 640 -15.31 -13.23 -1.82
CA ILE A 640 -13.92 -13.19 -1.36
C ILE A 640 -13.52 -11.77 -0.98
N ALA A 641 -12.51 -11.66 -0.11
CA ALA A 641 -11.67 -10.49 0.01
C ALA A 641 -10.32 -10.79 -0.64
N ALA A 642 -9.98 -10.07 -1.70
CA ALA A 642 -8.77 -10.27 -2.49
C ALA A 642 -8.05 -8.95 -2.77
N TRP A 643 -6.73 -8.99 -2.63
CA TRP A 643 -5.83 -7.87 -2.89
C TRP A 643 -4.49 -8.37 -3.41
N MET A 644 -3.70 -7.48 -4.01
CA MET A 644 -2.32 -7.80 -4.39
C MET A 644 -1.40 -6.58 -4.31
N SER A 645 -0.11 -6.84 -4.11
CA SER A 645 0.96 -5.85 -4.26
C SER A 645 1.86 -6.25 -5.43
N VAL A 646 2.19 -5.30 -6.28
CA VAL A 646 3.03 -5.47 -7.48
C VAL A 646 4.26 -4.58 -7.36
N SER A 647 5.44 -5.08 -7.70
CA SER A 647 6.66 -4.27 -7.72
C SER A 647 6.57 -3.13 -8.74
N GLU A 648 7.36 -2.08 -8.57
CA GLU A 648 7.40 -0.94 -9.48
C GLU A 648 7.70 -1.36 -10.94
N GLU A 649 8.67 -2.26 -11.13
CA GLU A 649 9.05 -2.84 -12.43
C GLU A 649 8.04 -3.86 -12.99
N GLN A 650 6.96 -4.12 -12.24
CA GLN A 650 5.92 -5.09 -12.55
C GLN A 650 6.45 -6.51 -12.76
N ASP A 651 7.54 -6.85 -12.08
CA ASP A 651 8.25 -8.14 -12.23
C ASP A 651 7.95 -9.13 -11.11
N HIS A 652 7.33 -8.68 -10.02
CA HIS A 652 6.94 -9.49 -8.88
C HIS A 652 5.56 -9.07 -8.41
N ALA A 653 4.72 -10.06 -8.07
CA ALA A 653 3.43 -9.80 -7.46
C ALA A 653 3.12 -10.83 -6.37
N LEU A 654 2.51 -10.38 -5.27
CA LEU A 654 1.95 -11.23 -4.24
C LEU A 654 0.45 -10.98 -4.18
N VAL A 655 -0.34 -12.01 -4.49
CA VAL A 655 -1.80 -12.00 -4.46
C VAL A 655 -2.25 -12.70 -3.19
N SER A 656 -3.16 -12.08 -2.44
CA SER A 656 -3.78 -12.67 -1.25
C SER A 656 -5.29 -12.73 -1.44
N VAL A 657 -5.90 -13.85 -1.03
CA VAL A 657 -7.34 -14.08 -1.13
C VAL A 657 -7.83 -14.73 0.15
N VAL A 658 -8.94 -14.24 0.70
CA VAL A 658 -9.67 -14.84 1.83
C VAL A 658 -11.10 -15.09 1.38
N ARG A 659 -11.58 -16.33 1.47
CA ARG A 659 -13.00 -16.63 1.19
C ARG A 659 -13.87 -16.11 2.33
N LEU A 660 -15.02 -15.53 1.99
CA LEU A 660 -15.95 -14.94 2.96
C LEU A 660 -17.27 -15.70 3.06
N MET A 661 -17.63 -16.46 2.02
CA MET A 661 -18.86 -17.24 1.95
C MET A 661 -18.54 -18.71 1.66
N ALA A 662 -19.37 -19.60 2.20
CA ALA A 662 -19.25 -21.04 2.00
C ALA A 662 -20.64 -21.66 1.77
N GLU A 663 -20.81 -22.32 0.63
CA GLU A 663 -21.98 -23.13 0.31
C GLU A 663 -21.57 -24.50 -0.25
N ALA A 664 -22.45 -25.49 -0.11
CA ALA A 664 -22.23 -26.81 -0.70
C ALA A 664 -22.26 -26.73 -2.24
N ASN A 665 -21.57 -27.65 -2.92
CA ASN A 665 -21.44 -27.64 -4.37
C ASN A 665 -20.93 -26.29 -4.90
N GLN A 666 -19.86 -25.80 -4.28
CA GLN A 666 -19.27 -24.50 -4.57
C GLN A 666 -19.06 -24.30 -6.08
N ALA A 667 -19.40 -23.12 -6.58
CA ALA A 667 -18.96 -22.69 -7.90
C ALA A 667 -17.43 -22.47 -7.90
N THR A 668 -16.81 -22.62 -9.07
CA THR A 668 -15.41 -22.20 -9.25
C THR A 668 -15.33 -20.69 -9.15
N VAL A 669 -14.56 -20.20 -8.17
CA VAL A 669 -14.29 -18.77 -8.01
C VAL A 669 -12.93 -18.46 -8.65
N TYR A 670 -12.88 -17.38 -9.42
CA TYR A 670 -11.66 -16.89 -10.07
C TYR A 670 -11.22 -15.58 -9.42
N VAL A 671 -9.91 -15.44 -9.18
CA VAL A 671 -9.31 -14.14 -8.81
C VAL A 671 -8.63 -13.54 -10.04
N ARG A 672 -9.12 -12.38 -10.48
CA ARG A 672 -8.58 -11.63 -11.63
C ARG A 672 -7.56 -10.62 -11.13
N LEU A 673 -6.35 -10.68 -11.65
CA LEU A 673 -5.23 -9.83 -11.22
C LEU A 673 -5.29 -8.46 -11.90
N ARG A 674 -4.45 -7.53 -11.46
CA ARG A 674 -4.31 -6.17 -12.01
C ARG A 674 -2.87 -5.69 -11.94
N GLY A 675 -2.54 -4.66 -12.73
CA GLY A 675 -1.25 -3.98 -12.65
C GLY A 675 -0.05 -4.77 -13.17
N LEU A 676 -0.27 -5.82 -13.98
CA LEU A 676 0.80 -6.61 -14.60
C LEU A 676 1.07 -6.13 -16.03
N LYS A 677 2.24 -6.46 -16.57
CA LYS A 677 2.56 -6.24 -18.00
C LYS A 677 1.81 -7.27 -18.84
N PRO A 678 0.92 -6.88 -19.76
CA PRO A 678 0.10 -7.82 -20.53
C PRO A 678 0.90 -8.91 -21.24
N ASP A 679 2.02 -8.54 -21.85
CA ASP A 679 2.81 -9.42 -22.73
C ASP A 679 3.90 -10.19 -21.97
N ALA A 680 4.14 -9.86 -20.70
CA ALA A 680 5.12 -10.56 -19.89
C ALA A 680 4.61 -11.94 -19.44
N VAL A 681 5.52 -12.90 -19.32
CA VAL A 681 5.24 -14.24 -18.79
C VAL A 681 5.60 -14.29 -17.30
N TYR A 682 4.64 -14.64 -16.47
CA TYR A 682 4.79 -14.78 -15.02
C TYR A 682 4.73 -16.24 -14.60
N LEU A 683 5.70 -16.65 -13.79
CA LEU A 683 5.75 -17.94 -13.11
C LEU A 683 5.07 -17.82 -11.74
N GLU A 684 4.06 -18.65 -11.49
CA GLU A 684 3.50 -18.82 -10.14
C GLU A 684 4.38 -19.80 -9.35
N GLU A 685 4.90 -19.37 -8.20
CA GLU A 685 5.99 -20.03 -7.51
C GLU A 685 5.64 -21.44 -7.01
N GLN A 686 4.43 -21.65 -6.48
CA GLN A 686 4.08 -22.89 -5.80
C GLN A 686 3.67 -24.00 -6.78
N SER A 687 2.87 -23.67 -7.79
CA SER A 687 2.44 -24.60 -8.84
C SER A 687 3.47 -24.78 -9.95
N GLY A 688 4.36 -23.81 -10.13
CA GLY A 688 5.32 -23.78 -11.23
C GLY A 688 4.68 -23.55 -12.61
N ARG A 689 3.40 -23.16 -12.66
CA ARG A 689 2.71 -22.80 -13.91
C ARG A 689 3.07 -21.39 -14.36
N GLN A 690 3.04 -21.20 -15.67
CA GLN A 690 3.32 -19.93 -16.33
C GLN A 690 2.06 -19.35 -16.96
N TYR A 691 1.94 -18.04 -16.94
CA TYR A 691 0.81 -17.32 -17.49
C TYR A 691 1.28 -16.00 -18.10
N SER A 692 0.66 -15.54 -19.19
CA SER A 692 0.82 -14.16 -19.60
C SER A 692 0.12 -13.21 -18.61
N GLY A 693 0.63 -11.99 -18.47
CA GLY A 693 -0.04 -10.97 -17.68
C GLY A 693 -1.47 -10.69 -18.17
N ALA A 694 -1.68 -10.71 -19.49
CA ALA A 694 -3.00 -10.57 -20.10
C ALA A 694 -3.98 -11.65 -19.63
N ALA A 695 -3.57 -12.92 -19.58
CA ALA A 695 -4.41 -14.01 -19.10
C ALA A 695 -4.78 -13.83 -17.62
N LEU A 696 -3.79 -13.47 -16.79
CA LEU A 696 -3.99 -13.23 -15.36
C LEU A 696 -4.96 -12.07 -15.08
N MET A 697 -4.94 -11.01 -15.88
CA MET A 697 -5.82 -9.86 -15.70
C MET A 697 -7.23 -10.06 -16.30
N HIS A 698 -7.32 -10.79 -17.42
CA HIS A 698 -8.58 -10.99 -18.11
C HIS A 698 -9.39 -12.18 -17.56
N ALA A 699 -8.80 -13.37 -17.51
CA ALA A 699 -9.45 -14.59 -17.04
C ALA A 699 -9.23 -14.80 -15.55
N GLY A 700 -8.07 -14.41 -15.03
CA GLY A 700 -7.68 -14.72 -13.66
C GLY A 700 -7.21 -16.17 -13.49
N ILE A 701 -7.06 -16.58 -12.24
CA ILE A 701 -6.75 -17.96 -11.87
C ILE A 701 -7.91 -18.57 -11.07
N PRO A 702 -8.23 -19.85 -11.26
CA PRO A 702 -9.20 -20.53 -10.42
C PRO A 702 -8.61 -20.73 -9.02
N LEU A 703 -9.37 -20.37 -8.00
CA LEU A 703 -9.00 -20.69 -6.62
C LEU A 703 -9.13 -22.19 -6.38
N PRO A 704 -8.28 -22.79 -5.54
CA PRO A 704 -8.53 -24.13 -5.01
C PRO A 704 -9.94 -24.22 -4.41
N PRO A 705 -10.65 -25.36 -4.59
CA PRO A 705 -11.91 -25.59 -3.92
C PRO A 705 -11.70 -25.62 -2.40
N PHE A 706 -12.51 -24.86 -1.65
CA PHE A 706 -12.39 -24.85 -0.19
C PHE A 706 -12.90 -26.14 0.44
N THR A 707 -12.32 -26.49 1.59
CA THR A 707 -12.74 -27.62 2.44
C THR A 707 -13.15 -27.18 3.85
N GLU A 708 -12.72 -26.00 4.27
CA GLU A 708 -13.14 -25.34 5.51
C GLU A 708 -13.64 -23.91 5.26
N GLU A 709 -14.39 -23.35 6.22
CA GLU A 709 -14.89 -21.97 6.15
C GLU A 709 -13.73 -20.97 6.31
N TYR A 710 -13.78 -19.86 5.58
CA TYR A 710 -12.79 -18.78 5.63
C TYR A 710 -11.36 -19.15 5.22
N GLU A 711 -11.18 -20.17 4.38
CA GLU A 711 -9.88 -20.50 3.80
C GLU A 711 -9.24 -19.29 3.09
N ALA A 712 -7.93 -19.15 3.23
CA ALA A 712 -7.13 -18.10 2.60
C ALA A 712 -6.00 -18.69 1.74
N TYR A 713 -5.56 -17.93 0.74
CA TYR A 713 -4.53 -18.32 -0.22
C TYR A 713 -3.58 -17.15 -0.49
N GLN A 714 -2.31 -17.47 -0.74
CA GLN A 714 -1.31 -16.53 -1.24
C GLN A 714 -0.64 -17.10 -2.49
N PHE A 715 -0.56 -16.30 -3.56
CA PHE A 715 0.07 -16.68 -4.82
C PHE A 715 1.17 -15.68 -5.15
N ALA A 716 2.39 -16.17 -5.36
CA ALA A 716 3.52 -15.34 -5.72
C ALA A 716 3.86 -15.53 -7.19
N PHE A 717 3.93 -14.42 -7.91
CA PHE A 717 4.26 -14.37 -9.33
C PHE A 717 5.60 -13.68 -9.53
N THR A 718 6.44 -14.26 -10.37
CA THR A 718 7.72 -13.69 -10.81
C THR A 718 7.76 -13.68 -12.33
N GLU A 719 8.04 -12.52 -12.91
CA GLU A 719 8.28 -12.37 -14.35
C GLU A 719 9.53 -13.16 -14.76
N LEU A 720 9.42 -13.94 -15.83
CA LEU A 720 10.55 -14.61 -16.48
C LEU A 720 11.26 -13.62 -17.40
N LYS A 721 11.99 -12.65 -16.83
CA LYS A 721 12.64 -11.55 -17.58
C LYS A 721 13.59 -12.06 -18.66
N GLU A 722 14.32 -13.14 -18.38
CA GLU A 722 15.22 -13.79 -19.32
C GLU A 722 14.48 -14.28 -20.57
N ALA A 723 13.20 -14.66 -20.46
CA ALA A 723 12.39 -15.08 -21.60
C ALA A 723 12.11 -13.91 -22.54
N GLY A 724 11.72 -12.75 -22.01
CA GLY A 724 11.49 -11.53 -22.81
C GLY A 724 12.78 -11.04 -23.48
N ARG A 725 13.90 -10.99 -22.74
CA ARG A 725 15.22 -10.61 -23.31
C ARG A 725 15.69 -11.58 -24.39
N LEU A 726 15.49 -12.88 -24.16
CA LEU A 726 15.83 -13.90 -25.15
C LEU A 726 14.95 -13.74 -26.38
N TYR A 727 13.66 -13.49 -26.20
CA TYR A 727 12.73 -13.24 -27.29
C TYR A 727 13.17 -12.07 -28.17
N GLU A 728 13.51 -10.91 -27.60
CA GLU A 728 13.99 -9.76 -28.37
C GLU A 728 15.22 -10.09 -29.23
N LYS A 729 16.17 -10.86 -28.68
CA LYS A 729 17.39 -11.28 -29.39
C LYS A 729 17.09 -12.29 -30.49
N VAL A 730 16.28 -13.29 -30.18
CA VAL A 730 15.88 -14.35 -31.10
C VAL A 730 15.04 -13.77 -32.23
N GLN A 731 14.03 -12.94 -31.93
CA GLN A 731 13.18 -12.29 -32.92
C GLN A 731 14.00 -11.45 -33.90
N LYS A 732 14.94 -10.63 -33.37
CA LYS A 732 15.86 -9.87 -34.22
C LYS A 732 16.75 -10.76 -35.11
N TRP A 733 17.14 -11.94 -34.62
CA TRP A 733 17.86 -12.93 -35.42
C TRP A 733 16.94 -13.57 -36.49
N CYS A 734 15.69 -13.90 -36.14
CA CYS A 734 14.69 -14.44 -37.04
C CYS A 734 14.31 -13.46 -38.16
N ASP A 735 14.20 -12.16 -37.88
CA ASP A 735 13.92 -11.13 -38.88
C ASP A 735 14.99 -11.07 -39.98
N GLY A 736 16.25 -11.38 -39.61
CA GLY A 736 17.35 -11.53 -40.57
C GLY A 736 17.26 -12.78 -41.46
N ASN A 737 16.39 -13.73 -41.09
CA ASN A 737 16.23 -15.06 -41.71
C ASN A 737 14.78 -15.34 -42.15
N ALA A 738 13.95 -14.29 -42.29
CA ALA A 738 12.49 -14.36 -42.36
C ALA A 738 11.86 -15.21 -43.49
N GLU A 739 12.65 -15.68 -44.46
CA GLU A 739 12.16 -16.52 -45.57
C GLU A 739 12.12 -18.03 -45.24
N ASN A 740 12.63 -18.49 -44.10
CA ASN A 740 12.77 -19.91 -43.80
C ASN A 740 12.07 -20.33 -42.49
N ARG A 741 11.62 -21.59 -42.44
CA ARG A 741 11.32 -22.28 -41.17
C ARG A 741 12.61 -22.40 -40.37
N VAL A 742 12.60 -22.00 -39.10
CA VAL A 742 13.80 -21.97 -38.24
C VAL A 742 13.67 -22.90 -37.04
N VAL A 743 14.77 -23.54 -36.70
CA VAL A 743 14.92 -24.42 -35.55
C VAL A 743 15.84 -23.75 -34.53
N ILE A 744 15.31 -23.53 -33.33
CA ILE A 744 16.05 -22.94 -32.22
C ILE A 744 16.15 -24.00 -31.13
N SER A 745 17.37 -24.38 -30.75
CA SER A 745 17.54 -25.30 -29.62
C SER A 745 17.75 -24.51 -28.33
N ILE A 746 17.12 -24.93 -27.24
CA ILE A 746 17.30 -24.37 -25.90
C ILE A 746 17.87 -25.48 -25.03
N TYR A 747 19.15 -25.36 -24.66
CA TYR A 747 19.87 -26.43 -24.01
C TYR A 747 20.69 -26.02 -22.80
N GLY A 748 20.87 -26.96 -21.88
CA GLY A 748 21.59 -26.75 -20.63
C GLY A 748 21.40 -27.92 -19.67
N GLY A 749 22.00 -27.80 -18.49
CA GLY A 749 21.95 -28.82 -17.44
C GLY A 749 20.53 -29.21 -17.05
N SER A 750 20.35 -30.43 -16.57
CA SER A 750 19.06 -30.85 -16.02
C SER A 750 18.65 -29.89 -14.88
N GLY A 751 17.51 -29.21 -15.02
CA GLY A 751 17.08 -28.21 -14.02
C GLY A 751 17.64 -26.80 -14.23
N SER A 752 18.34 -26.53 -15.34
CA SER A 752 18.77 -25.18 -15.73
C SER A 752 17.60 -24.21 -15.91
N GLY A 753 16.42 -24.73 -16.27
CA GLY A 753 15.24 -23.93 -16.62
C GLY A 753 14.86 -24.03 -18.10
N LYS A 754 15.54 -24.86 -18.90
CA LYS A 754 15.32 -24.99 -20.36
C LYS A 754 13.85 -25.13 -20.77
N THR A 755 13.10 -26.06 -20.16
CA THR A 755 11.68 -26.27 -20.45
C THR A 755 10.84 -25.04 -20.06
N THR A 756 11.15 -24.43 -18.91
CA THR A 756 10.48 -23.22 -18.44
C THR A 756 10.67 -22.08 -19.43
N LEU A 757 11.92 -21.84 -19.85
CA LEU A 757 12.28 -20.78 -20.78
C LEU A 757 11.74 -21.03 -22.19
N ALA A 758 11.78 -22.27 -22.67
CA ALA A 758 11.24 -22.63 -23.98
C ALA A 758 9.72 -22.45 -24.06
N THR A 759 9.00 -22.81 -22.99
CA THR A 759 7.55 -22.58 -22.92
C THR A 759 7.23 -21.09 -22.92
N ALA A 760 7.98 -20.28 -22.15
CA ALA A 760 7.81 -18.84 -22.15
C ALA A 760 8.11 -18.22 -23.52
N LEU A 761 9.20 -18.64 -24.18
CA LEU A 761 9.58 -18.17 -25.50
C LEU A 761 8.53 -18.54 -26.56
N GLN A 762 7.96 -19.74 -26.50
CA GLN A 762 6.84 -20.13 -27.36
C GLN A 762 5.67 -19.17 -27.19
N GLN A 763 5.32 -18.81 -25.94
CA GLN A 763 4.23 -17.87 -25.68
C GLN A 763 4.47 -16.49 -26.30
N TYR A 764 5.70 -15.99 -26.26
CA TYR A 764 6.05 -14.71 -26.91
C TYR A 764 5.84 -14.77 -28.43
N PHE A 765 6.31 -15.83 -29.10
CA PHE A 765 6.06 -16.00 -30.53
C PHE A 765 4.57 -16.04 -30.87
N LEU A 766 3.79 -16.82 -30.11
CA LEU A 766 2.34 -16.93 -30.33
C LEU A 766 1.63 -15.59 -30.08
N ASN A 767 2.07 -14.79 -29.11
CA ASN A 767 1.49 -13.46 -28.85
C ASN A 767 1.74 -12.48 -30.00
N ASP A 768 2.89 -12.58 -30.67
CA ASP A 768 3.22 -11.76 -31.86
C ASP A 768 2.66 -12.37 -33.17
N GLY A 769 1.82 -13.41 -33.08
CA GLY A 769 1.20 -14.07 -34.22
C GLY A 769 2.14 -14.95 -35.04
N THR A 770 3.29 -15.35 -34.48
CA THR A 770 4.22 -16.30 -35.09
C THR A 770 3.93 -17.70 -34.59
N GLU A 771 3.46 -18.58 -35.48
CA GLU A 771 3.16 -19.97 -35.15
C GLU A 771 4.43 -20.74 -34.77
N CYS A 772 4.43 -21.29 -33.55
CA CYS A 772 5.61 -21.87 -32.92
C CYS A 772 5.29 -23.21 -32.25
N TYR A 773 6.08 -24.24 -32.53
CA TYR A 773 5.98 -25.56 -31.90
C TYR A 773 7.13 -25.81 -30.91
N LEU A 774 6.83 -26.41 -29.76
CA LEU A 774 7.82 -26.82 -28.76
C LEU A 774 7.99 -28.34 -28.76
N LEU A 775 9.16 -28.81 -29.18
CA LEU A 775 9.57 -30.21 -29.20
C LEU A 775 10.48 -30.51 -28.02
N SER A 776 10.23 -31.62 -27.31
CA SER A 776 11.13 -32.10 -26.24
C SER A 776 12.11 -33.13 -26.79
N GLY A 777 13.40 -32.93 -26.54
CA GLY A 777 14.41 -33.92 -26.91
C GLY A 777 14.44 -35.14 -25.97
N ASP A 778 13.73 -35.11 -24.84
CA ASP A 778 13.71 -36.22 -23.87
C ASP A 778 12.99 -37.47 -24.43
N ASP A 779 12.30 -37.37 -25.57
CA ASP A 779 11.67 -38.49 -26.28
C ASP A 779 12.63 -39.32 -27.17
N TYR A 780 13.88 -38.87 -27.33
CA TYR A 780 14.84 -39.43 -28.29
C TYR A 780 15.98 -40.30 -27.73
N PRO A 781 16.09 -40.62 -26.42
CA PRO A 781 16.91 -41.75 -25.98
C PRO A 781 16.51 -43.08 -26.65
N HIS A 782 17.43 -44.04 -26.72
CA HIS A 782 17.10 -45.40 -27.20
C HIS A 782 16.17 -46.14 -26.24
N ARG A 783 16.13 -45.76 -24.96
CA ARG A 783 15.44 -46.47 -23.87
C ARG A 783 14.65 -45.49 -23.01
N ILE A 784 13.52 -45.94 -22.48
CA ILE A 784 12.74 -45.21 -21.47
C ILE A 784 13.60 -44.87 -20.23
N PRO A 785 13.28 -43.80 -19.48
CA PRO A 785 14.14 -43.28 -18.41
C PRO A 785 14.65 -44.35 -17.43
N LYS A 786 13.76 -45.22 -16.94
CA LYS A 786 14.12 -46.29 -15.98
C LYS A 786 15.14 -47.27 -16.56
N ARG A 787 14.93 -47.73 -17.81
CA ARG A 787 15.84 -48.65 -18.50
C ARG A 787 17.13 -47.98 -18.91
N ASN A 788 17.08 -46.67 -19.18
CA ASN A 788 18.26 -45.89 -19.47
C ASN A 788 19.17 -45.76 -18.24
N ASP A 789 18.60 -45.52 -17.05
CA ASP A 789 19.37 -45.49 -15.80
C ASP A 789 19.94 -46.86 -15.42
N GLU A 790 19.20 -47.95 -15.66
CA GLU A 790 19.73 -49.33 -15.52
C GLU A 790 20.92 -49.57 -16.46
N GLU A 791 20.83 -49.12 -17.72
CA GLU A 791 21.90 -49.26 -18.69
C GLU A 791 23.11 -48.40 -18.33
N ARG A 792 22.92 -47.14 -17.91
CA ARG A 792 23.98 -46.27 -17.38
C ARG A 792 24.71 -46.94 -16.22
N MET A 793 23.97 -47.54 -15.31
CA MET A 793 24.52 -48.29 -14.18
C MET A 793 25.28 -49.55 -14.61
N ARG A 794 24.79 -50.27 -15.63
CA ARG A 794 25.50 -51.41 -16.23
C ARG A 794 26.81 -50.97 -16.87
N VAL A 795 26.79 -49.95 -17.72
CA VAL A 795 27.99 -49.39 -18.38
C VAL A 795 29.01 -48.95 -17.35
N TYR A 796 28.58 -48.26 -16.28
CA TYR A 796 29.46 -47.86 -15.20
C TYR A 796 30.10 -49.04 -14.47
N LYS A 797 29.33 -50.10 -14.19
CA LYS A 797 29.86 -51.32 -13.55
C LYS A 797 30.84 -52.08 -14.45
N GLU A 798 30.61 -52.08 -15.76
CA GLU A 798 31.42 -52.84 -16.72
C GLU A 798 32.72 -52.12 -17.13
N ALA A 799 32.64 -50.80 -17.34
CA ALA A 799 33.70 -50.01 -17.97
C ALA A 799 34.14 -48.79 -17.15
N GLY A 800 33.63 -48.66 -15.92
CA GLY A 800 33.95 -47.55 -15.03
C GLY A 800 33.47 -46.20 -15.55
N GLU A 801 34.08 -45.15 -15.02
CA GLU A 801 33.70 -43.77 -15.33
C GLU A 801 33.99 -43.38 -16.78
N ASP A 802 35.11 -43.82 -17.36
CA ASP A 802 35.46 -43.53 -18.75
C ASP A 802 34.46 -44.18 -19.72
N GLY A 803 34.02 -45.40 -19.42
CA GLY A 803 32.96 -46.07 -20.17
C GLY A 803 31.64 -45.29 -20.11
N LEU A 804 31.25 -44.82 -18.92
CA LEU A 804 30.05 -44.01 -18.74
C LEU A 804 30.17 -42.66 -19.46
N ARG A 805 31.32 -41.97 -19.38
CA ARG A 805 31.61 -40.72 -20.11
C ARG A 805 31.51 -40.91 -21.62
N GLY A 806 31.96 -42.06 -22.14
CA GLY A 806 31.85 -42.44 -23.55
C GLY A 806 30.48 -42.96 -23.99
N TYR A 807 29.53 -43.13 -23.07
CA TYR A 807 28.15 -43.53 -23.33
C TYR A 807 27.19 -42.34 -23.28
N LEU A 808 27.23 -41.57 -22.19
CA LEU A 808 26.31 -40.46 -21.92
C LEU A 808 26.28 -39.45 -23.08
N GLY A 809 25.12 -38.98 -23.51
CA GLY A 809 24.99 -37.94 -24.53
C GLY A 809 25.57 -38.28 -25.92
N THR A 810 25.81 -39.56 -26.22
CA THR A 810 26.33 -40.02 -27.52
C THR A 810 25.28 -40.83 -28.27
N LYS A 811 25.53 -41.14 -29.55
CA LYS A 811 24.69 -42.05 -30.37
C LYS A 811 24.42 -43.43 -29.74
N LYS A 812 25.20 -43.85 -28.73
CA LYS A 812 24.97 -45.11 -27.99
C LYS A 812 23.80 -45.02 -27.00
N GLU A 813 23.55 -43.83 -26.47
CA GLU A 813 22.45 -43.54 -25.55
C GLU A 813 21.24 -42.97 -26.30
N ILE A 814 21.50 -42.15 -27.31
CA ILE A 814 20.52 -41.28 -27.97
C ILE A 814 20.36 -41.66 -29.44
N ASP A 815 19.12 -41.65 -29.92
CA ASP A 815 18.75 -41.83 -31.31
C ASP A 815 18.80 -40.50 -32.08
N PHE A 816 20.02 -39.98 -32.31
CA PHE A 816 20.24 -38.73 -33.03
C PHE A 816 19.70 -38.78 -34.47
N ASP A 817 19.74 -39.95 -35.11
CA ASP A 817 19.27 -40.10 -36.50
C ASP A 817 17.77 -39.77 -36.59
N ARG A 818 16.97 -40.21 -35.61
CA ARG A 818 15.52 -39.96 -35.58
C ARG A 818 15.15 -38.49 -35.35
N ILE A 819 15.82 -37.78 -34.44
CA ILE A 819 15.57 -36.34 -34.23
C ILE A 819 16.05 -35.53 -35.43
N ASN A 820 17.18 -35.90 -36.04
CA ASN A 820 17.68 -35.24 -37.25
C ASN A 820 16.71 -35.40 -38.44
N GLU A 821 16.03 -36.54 -38.58
CA GLU A 821 14.94 -36.71 -39.55
C GLU A 821 13.78 -35.74 -39.34
N VAL A 822 13.40 -35.50 -38.07
CA VAL A 822 12.32 -34.56 -37.72
C VAL A 822 12.72 -33.12 -38.06
N LEU A 823 13.94 -32.70 -37.70
CA LEU A 823 14.43 -31.35 -38.00
C LEU A 823 14.56 -31.11 -39.52
N ALA A 824 15.09 -32.10 -40.26
CA ALA A 824 15.17 -32.02 -41.72
C ALA A 824 13.79 -31.94 -42.39
N ALA A 825 12.82 -32.74 -41.91
CA ALA A 825 11.44 -32.69 -42.41
C ALA A 825 10.77 -31.32 -42.16
N PHE A 826 11.06 -30.69 -41.02
CA PHE A 826 10.57 -29.36 -40.71
C PHE A 826 11.14 -28.30 -41.65
N HIS A 827 12.47 -28.30 -41.87
CA HIS A 827 13.15 -27.42 -42.82
C HIS A 827 12.70 -27.62 -44.27
N GLU A 828 12.39 -28.85 -44.69
CA GLU A 828 11.83 -29.17 -46.01
C GLU A 828 10.42 -28.59 -46.23
N GLY A 829 9.78 -28.04 -45.19
CA GLY A 829 8.44 -27.46 -45.30
C GLY A 829 7.32 -28.49 -45.21
N LYS A 830 7.54 -29.68 -44.63
CA LYS A 830 6.48 -30.68 -44.49
C LYS A 830 5.41 -30.23 -43.49
N ASP A 831 4.15 -30.41 -43.87
CA ASP A 831 2.99 -30.05 -43.04
C ASP A 831 2.60 -31.15 -42.04
N SER A 832 3.08 -32.39 -42.21
CA SER A 832 2.83 -33.49 -41.27
C SER A 832 4.16 -34.17 -40.99
N ILE A 833 4.51 -34.28 -39.70
CA ILE A 833 5.77 -34.87 -39.25
C ILE A 833 5.47 -35.88 -38.15
N THR A 834 5.99 -37.11 -38.29
CA THR A 834 5.87 -38.15 -37.27
C THR A 834 6.78 -37.86 -36.08
N LEU A 835 6.21 -37.50 -34.94
CA LEU A 835 6.93 -37.31 -33.67
C LEU A 835 6.92 -38.60 -32.85
N ARG A 836 7.96 -38.77 -32.03
CA ARG A 836 8.07 -39.87 -31.06
C ARG A 836 7.68 -39.32 -29.69
N HIS A 837 6.90 -40.10 -28.94
CA HIS A 837 6.62 -39.85 -27.54
C HIS A 837 7.11 -41.01 -26.69
N MET A 838 7.76 -40.69 -25.57
CA MET A 838 8.36 -41.64 -24.65
C MET A 838 7.81 -41.45 -23.23
N GLY A 839 7.07 -42.43 -22.75
CA GLY A 839 6.65 -42.55 -21.36
C GLY A 839 7.73 -43.13 -20.45
N ARG A 840 7.31 -43.59 -19.27
CA ARG A 840 8.18 -44.08 -18.19
C ARG A 840 8.09 -45.58 -17.95
N GLU A 841 7.05 -46.24 -18.46
CA GLU A 841 6.86 -47.68 -18.34
C GLU A 841 7.22 -48.44 -19.62
N ASP A 842 7.54 -49.73 -19.47
CA ASP A 842 7.87 -50.58 -20.61
C ASP A 842 6.64 -50.69 -21.55
N GLY A 843 6.83 -50.30 -22.82
CA GLY A 843 5.77 -50.27 -23.84
C GLY A 843 5.19 -48.88 -24.11
N GLU A 844 5.56 -47.86 -23.34
CA GLU A 844 5.11 -46.47 -23.55
C GLU A 844 5.98 -45.71 -24.58
N ILE A 845 6.25 -46.30 -25.74
CA ILE A 845 6.83 -45.56 -26.87
C ILE A 845 5.81 -45.55 -27.99
N SER A 846 5.32 -44.36 -28.34
CA SER A 846 4.35 -44.16 -29.41
C SER A 846 4.88 -43.21 -30.49
N LEU A 847 4.26 -43.28 -31.66
CA LEU A 847 4.49 -42.37 -32.78
C LEU A 847 3.18 -41.64 -33.07
N GLU A 848 3.25 -40.34 -33.26
CA GLU A 848 2.12 -39.47 -33.56
C GLU A 848 2.41 -38.64 -34.81
N GLU A 849 1.44 -38.52 -35.71
CA GLU A 849 1.52 -37.57 -36.83
C GLU A 849 1.04 -36.20 -36.35
N THR A 850 1.95 -35.23 -36.34
CA THR A 850 1.69 -33.87 -35.86
C THR A 850 1.61 -32.91 -37.05
N ASP A 851 0.59 -32.05 -37.05
CA ASP A 851 0.40 -30.99 -38.05
C ASP A 851 1.35 -29.81 -37.76
N PHE A 852 2.15 -29.45 -38.76
CA PHE A 852 3.10 -28.34 -38.78
C PHE A 852 2.70 -27.25 -39.80
N SER A 853 1.48 -27.32 -40.35
CA SER A 853 0.96 -26.30 -41.27
C SER A 853 1.00 -24.92 -40.63
N GLY A 854 1.62 -23.96 -41.34
CA GLY A 854 1.76 -22.57 -40.86
C GLY A 854 2.83 -22.34 -39.80
N ILE A 855 3.40 -23.39 -39.19
CA ILE A 855 4.46 -23.26 -38.18
C ILE A 855 5.75 -22.81 -38.84
N SER A 856 6.30 -21.70 -38.37
CA SER A 856 7.56 -21.10 -38.87
C SER A 856 8.72 -21.28 -37.91
N VAL A 857 8.44 -21.48 -36.61
CA VAL A 857 9.47 -21.65 -35.58
C VAL A 857 9.30 -22.98 -34.86
N LEU A 858 10.37 -23.78 -34.81
CA LEU A 858 10.46 -24.99 -34.00
C LEU A 858 11.45 -24.76 -32.84
N LEU A 859 10.95 -24.75 -31.62
CA LEU A 859 11.77 -24.76 -30.41
C LEU A 859 12.08 -26.20 -30.00
N LEU A 860 13.36 -26.54 -29.85
CA LEU A 860 13.81 -27.83 -29.33
C LEU A 860 14.41 -27.63 -27.95
N GLU A 861 13.69 -28.03 -26.89
CA GLU A 861 14.25 -28.01 -25.53
C GLU A 861 14.92 -29.34 -25.21
N TRP A 862 16.21 -29.32 -24.86
CA TRP A 862 16.92 -30.56 -24.57
C TRP A 862 18.23 -30.37 -23.82
N THR A 863 18.75 -31.41 -23.17
CA THR A 863 20.11 -31.36 -22.60
C THR A 863 21.18 -31.37 -23.68
N HIS A 864 20.94 -32.02 -24.84
CA HIS A 864 21.95 -32.21 -25.89
C HIS A 864 21.71 -31.32 -27.13
N GLY A 865 21.01 -30.20 -26.98
CA GLY A 865 20.69 -29.29 -28.09
C GLY A 865 21.89 -28.59 -28.73
N GLY A 866 23.08 -28.66 -28.12
CA GLY A 866 24.35 -28.19 -28.68
C GLY A 866 25.30 -29.31 -29.10
N SER A 867 24.82 -30.56 -29.21
CA SER A 867 25.65 -31.72 -29.60
C SER A 867 26.14 -31.62 -31.04
N ASP A 868 27.39 -32.00 -31.28
CA ASP A 868 27.95 -32.12 -32.65
C ASP A 868 27.23 -33.22 -33.48
N ASP A 869 26.49 -34.12 -32.83
CA ASP A 869 25.65 -35.17 -33.48
C ASP A 869 24.23 -34.69 -33.85
N LEU A 870 23.81 -33.51 -33.39
CA LEU A 870 22.52 -32.91 -33.71
C LEU A 870 22.69 -31.95 -34.89
N HIS A 871 21.93 -32.18 -35.96
CA HIS A 871 22.01 -31.41 -37.20
C HIS A 871 20.66 -30.74 -37.49
N GLY A 872 20.68 -29.57 -38.15
CA GLY A 872 19.47 -28.83 -38.49
C GLY A 872 18.97 -27.88 -37.39
N VAL A 873 19.78 -27.58 -36.37
CA VAL A 873 19.52 -26.44 -35.48
C VAL A 873 20.16 -25.19 -36.10
N ASP A 874 19.36 -24.13 -36.27
CA ASP A 874 19.83 -22.87 -36.85
C ASP A 874 20.37 -21.91 -35.78
N LEU A 875 19.75 -21.90 -34.60
CA LEU A 875 20.17 -21.07 -33.47
C LEU A 875 20.21 -21.89 -32.16
N PRO A 876 21.41 -22.30 -31.71
CA PRO A 876 21.57 -22.96 -30.42
C PRO A 876 21.64 -21.94 -29.29
N VAL A 877 20.77 -22.05 -28.29
CA VAL A 877 20.71 -21.19 -27.11
C VAL A 877 21.13 -21.99 -25.88
N PHE A 878 22.24 -21.59 -25.26
CA PHE A 878 22.78 -22.26 -24.06
C PHE A 878 22.34 -21.57 -22.77
N LEU A 879 21.85 -22.34 -21.80
CA LEU A 879 21.54 -21.87 -20.44
C LEU A 879 22.68 -22.23 -19.51
N GLU A 880 23.37 -21.22 -18.99
CA GLU A 880 24.37 -21.43 -17.94
C GLU A 880 23.71 -21.94 -16.66
N SER A 881 24.31 -22.98 -16.07
CA SER A 881 23.91 -23.51 -14.76
C SER A 881 25.13 -24.11 -14.05
N SER A 882 25.10 -24.22 -12.72
CA SER A 882 26.12 -24.95 -11.97
C SER A 882 25.65 -26.35 -11.55
N PRO A 883 26.60 -27.30 -11.33
CA PRO A 883 26.29 -28.60 -10.74
C PRO A 883 25.61 -28.49 -9.36
N GLY A 884 25.99 -27.49 -8.56
CA GLY A 884 25.42 -27.25 -7.22
C GLY A 884 23.93 -26.89 -7.30
N GLU A 885 23.56 -25.94 -8.16
CA GLU A 885 22.16 -25.53 -8.37
C GLU A 885 21.31 -26.65 -8.96
N THR A 886 21.88 -27.42 -9.89
CA THR A 886 21.23 -28.60 -10.47
C THR A 886 20.86 -29.62 -9.39
N ARG A 887 21.77 -29.84 -8.43
CA ARG A 887 21.58 -30.78 -7.32
C ARG A 887 20.52 -30.29 -6.35
N GLU A 888 20.56 -29.03 -5.93
CA GLU A 888 19.56 -28.45 -5.02
C GLU A 888 18.14 -28.47 -5.61
N ARG A 889 18.00 -28.11 -6.89
CA ARG A 889 16.71 -28.12 -7.59
C ARG A 889 16.14 -29.53 -7.74
N ARG A 890 16.99 -30.54 -7.98
CA ARG A 890 16.57 -31.95 -8.02
C ARG A 890 16.09 -32.45 -6.67
N ILE A 891 16.78 -32.09 -5.58
CA ILE A 891 16.36 -32.41 -4.21
C ILE A 891 15.01 -31.75 -3.89
N ARG A 892 14.84 -30.47 -4.23
CA ARG A 892 13.61 -29.71 -3.96
C ARG A 892 12.38 -30.27 -4.70
N ARG A 893 12.57 -30.86 -5.88
CA ARG A 893 11.49 -31.46 -6.69
C ARG A 893 11.08 -32.87 -6.25
N ASN A 894 11.76 -33.45 -5.25
CA ASN A 894 11.49 -34.79 -4.70
C ASN A 894 11.20 -35.86 -5.77
N ARG A 895 11.92 -35.79 -6.91
CA ARG A 895 11.44 -36.39 -8.16
C ARG A 895 11.76 -37.87 -8.32
N ASP A 896 12.58 -38.47 -7.46
CA ASP A 896 12.81 -39.93 -7.35
C ASP A 896 13.52 -40.26 -6.02
N GLU A 897 13.26 -41.44 -5.45
CA GLU A 897 13.88 -41.94 -4.20
C GLU A 897 15.43 -41.99 -4.25
N ASN A 898 16.02 -41.86 -5.45
CA ASN A 898 17.46 -41.93 -5.72
C ASN A 898 18.11 -40.59 -6.13
N ALA A 899 17.39 -39.46 -6.08
CA ALA A 899 17.86 -38.16 -6.59
C ALA A 899 19.18 -37.67 -5.94
N ALA A 900 19.52 -38.17 -4.74
CA ALA A 900 20.75 -37.85 -4.02
C ALA A 900 21.83 -38.95 -4.08
N SER A 901 21.64 -40.03 -4.83
CA SER A 901 22.60 -41.14 -4.84
C SER A 901 23.96 -40.70 -5.43
N PRO A 902 25.10 -41.20 -4.91
CA PRO A 902 26.42 -40.82 -5.42
C PRO A 902 26.58 -41.06 -6.92
N PHE A 903 25.98 -42.13 -7.44
CA PHE A 903 26.02 -42.44 -8.86
C PHE A 903 25.30 -41.39 -9.72
N ILE A 904 24.06 -41.03 -9.37
CA ILE A 904 23.30 -40.03 -10.13
C ILE A 904 23.98 -38.66 -10.05
N CYS A 905 24.58 -38.32 -8.91
CA CYS A 905 25.40 -37.10 -8.81
C CYS A 905 26.58 -37.13 -9.79
N ARG A 906 27.27 -38.29 -9.92
CA ARG A 906 28.36 -38.42 -10.88
C ARG A 906 27.90 -38.36 -12.34
N VAL A 907 26.73 -38.92 -12.66
CA VAL A 907 26.12 -38.78 -13.99
C VAL A 907 25.91 -37.30 -14.34
N VAL A 908 25.36 -36.51 -13.41
CA VAL A 908 25.14 -35.06 -13.60
C VAL A 908 26.46 -34.31 -13.82
N GLU A 909 27.51 -34.65 -13.08
CA GLU A 909 28.84 -34.03 -13.26
C GLU A 909 29.42 -34.32 -14.65
N LEU A 910 29.31 -35.57 -15.14
CA LEU A 910 29.76 -35.94 -16.48
C LEU A 910 28.90 -35.31 -17.59
N GLU A 911 27.59 -35.16 -17.37
CA GLU A 911 26.71 -34.42 -18.27
C GLU A 911 27.12 -32.94 -18.34
N GLN A 912 27.49 -32.32 -17.21
CA GLN A 912 27.99 -30.94 -17.19
C GLN A 912 29.31 -30.80 -17.96
N GLU A 913 30.26 -31.74 -17.82
CA GLU A 913 31.51 -31.73 -18.60
C GLU A 913 31.21 -31.68 -20.11
N LYS A 914 30.20 -32.43 -20.57
CA LYS A 914 29.78 -32.42 -21.99
C LYS A 914 29.12 -31.10 -22.39
N LEU A 915 28.28 -30.55 -21.52
CA LEU A 915 27.63 -29.26 -21.77
C LEU A 915 28.64 -28.13 -21.95
N GLU A 916 29.73 -28.12 -21.18
CA GLU A 916 30.79 -27.12 -21.37
C GLU A 916 31.53 -27.28 -22.71
N VAL A 917 31.66 -28.50 -23.22
CA VAL A 917 32.21 -28.72 -24.57
C VAL A 917 31.20 -28.27 -25.64
N GLN A 918 29.91 -28.53 -25.44
CA GLN A 918 28.83 -28.14 -26.36
C GLN A 918 28.59 -26.64 -26.37
N ARG A 919 28.88 -25.95 -25.26
CA ARG A 919 28.75 -24.49 -25.13
C ARG A 919 29.41 -23.72 -26.26
N LYS A 920 30.50 -24.23 -26.86
CA LYS A 920 31.18 -23.60 -28.01
C LYS A 920 30.27 -23.41 -29.25
N ASN A 921 29.17 -24.16 -29.31
CA ASN A 921 28.22 -24.17 -30.42
C ASN A 921 27.05 -23.20 -30.19
N ALA A 922 26.99 -22.46 -29.07
CA ALA A 922 25.89 -21.54 -28.79
C ALA A 922 25.95 -20.30 -29.68
N GLY A 923 24.84 -19.92 -30.31
CA GLY A 923 24.68 -18.61 -30.92
C GLY A 923 24.29 -17.53 -29.90
N LEU A 924 23.50 -17.93 -28.90
CA LEU A 924 23.12 -17.09 -27.76
C LEU A 924 23.36 -17.84 -26.45
N ILE A 925 23.70 -17.08 -25.41
CA ILE A 925 23.88 -17.57 -24.05
C ILE A 925 22.96 -16.80 -23.12
N VAL A 926 22.22 -17.54 -22.29
CA VAL A 926 21.48 -17.00 -21.16
C VAL A 926 22.33 -17.20 -19.91
N GLY A 927 22.89 -16.10 -19.41
CA GLY A 927 23.73 -16.09 -18.23
C GLY A 927 22.96 -16.39 -16.95
N LYS A 928 23.68 -16.75 -15.89
CA LYS A 928 23.08 -17.02 -14.56
C LYS A 928 22.38 -15.82 -13.93
N ASP A 929 22.73 -14.62 -14.37
CA ASP A 929 22.11 -13.35 -13.98
C ASP A 929 20.87 -12.99 -14.84
N GLY A 930 20.47 -13.89 -15.75
CA GLY A 930 19.38 -13.69 -16.71
C GLY A 930 19.73 -12.74 -17.85
N SER A 931 20.99 -12.31 -17.99
CA SER A 931 21.44 -11.56 -19.16
C SER A 931 21.48 -12.46 -20.39
N VAL A 932 21.20 -11.89 -21.56
CA VAL A 932 21.25 -12.62 -22.85
C VAL A 932 22.29 -11.96 -23.73
N TYR A 933 23.30 -12.73 -24.12
CA TYR A 933 24.42 -12.25 -24.93
C TYR A 933 24.79 -13.23 -26.03
N GLU A 934 25.39 -12.69 -27.09
CA GLU A 934 25.96 -13.47 -28.19
C GLU A 934 27.32 -14.03 -27.77
N GLN A 935 27.67 -15.22 -28.28
CA GLN A 935 28.93 -15.88 -27.96
C GLN A 935 30.14 -15.27 -28.69
#